data_AF-A0A519VM79-F1
#
_entry.id   AF-A0A519VM79-F1
#
_cell.length_a   1.000
_cell.length_b   1.000
_cell.length_c   1.000
_cell.angle_alpha   90.00
_cell.angle_beta   90.00
_cell.angle_gamma   90.00
#
_symmetry.space_group_name_H-M   'P 1'
#
loop_
_entity.id
_entity.type
_entity.pdbx_description
1 polymer ?
#
loop_
_entity_poly.entity_id
_entity_poly.type
_entity_poly.pdbx_seq_one_letter_code
_entity_poly.pdbx_strand_id
1 'polypeptide(L)'
;VKNNHTLMTAAALGLAAVVLNEASSADANQQPSSWAGAGLYNIDNVLWRDAQRQSDSTQVAGYAEGPYYLKYALLNCLPFFRALGNFLPDGTQAYTFGATTRSIRNPYFDPKYALLYGWLTAILMPDGRLPALEDSYVDMGMPELALTGKTQYVKPMYFSKLSGTGLASAVAQLRDVTVDMRAAWLAAALAPTPPSAAALTVLPGSGNLVFRAGTDSLATYLHVYGRGGLAQANAGGHSQGNASSFILHAQGQLLALDPGYLSYDRRAEVGQATNHNLVLVDGAGPAIGTPGAGSPAMSGIQHAFQTPQLSYGEVTTAYQQASITRKTLFVRGAYFLLADAVSAAAPHTYTWQLHGYGLAGAPAAAATGTFADGLAAHEGTWQKNGVSLLAHITSTGGGATYGTATNPHETTYNTPENHTTLLVQSPSATQTQFLAALYPYTTQPPQVATTSQAATAALAATSPGFVDVAFAQADSVLRADASGQLPQVVSADGQLNFYSATADGDFAQLFVQAGTALQVGVSPVLRASRRADISWQRTSASRYDGYASRATTLTINLPESPATVAGSGVASYAYDADRQQLQVVLRAASTFEVQLPVAGHPAGVSPLPVVLADFGGQRVGAAVQLSWHTASEQHSLGFAVQRQTTADFETIGWVASAGDSARQHSYAFRDAAAPATGAYYRLRQLDQGGAATYSPVVAIGATAVAEARLLPALPQPAHDLLHVRVAGPEANVTLQLLDGLGRVVRQQRCQQQAALAHHPAQP
;
A
#
# COMPACT_ATOMS: atom_id res chain seq x y z
N VAL A 1 19.09 9.51 -26.24
CA VAL A 1 17.80 9.26 -25.57
C VAL A 1 18.10 8.73 -24.17
N LYS A 2 17.38 9.15 -23.12
CA LYS A 2 17.63 8.74 -21.72
C LYS A 2 16.39 8.07 -21.15
N ASN A 3 16.07 6.90 -21.71
CA ASN A 3 14.82 6.19 -21.46
C ASN A 3 15.04 4.66 -21.47
N ASN A 4 13.94 3.91 -21.40
CA ASN A 4 13.90 2.45 -21.37
C ASN A 4 14.73 1.78 -22.49
N HIS A 5 14.73 2.31 -23.73
CA HIS A 5 15.48 1.75 -24.86
C HIS A 5 17.00 1.74 -24.60
N THR A 6 17.50 2.76 -23.91
CA THR A 6 18.93 2.85 -23.56
C THR A 6 19.27 1.84 -22.48
N LEU A 7 18.41 1.68 -21.47
CA LEU A 7 18.59 0.67 -20.42
C LEU A 7 18.59 -0.74 -20.99
N MET A 8 17.64 -1.05 -21.88
CA MET A 8 17.57 -2.36 -22.52
C MET A 8 18.81 -2.71 -23.33
N THR A 9 19.24 -1.79 -24.20
CA THR A 9 20.42 -2.00 -25.04
C THR A 9 21.70 -2.09 -24.19
N ALA A 10 21.85 -1.21 -23.20
CA ALA A 10 23.00 -1.20 -22.31
C ALA A 10 23.10 -2.48 -21.47
N ALA A 11 21.98 -2.97 -20.95
CA ALA A 11 21.95 -4.22 -20.19
C ALA A 11 22.19 -5.45 -21.07
N ALA A 12 21.69 -5.47 -22.31
CA ALA A 12 21.98 -6.54 -23.25
C ALA A 12 23.48 -6.60 -23.58
N LEU A 13 24.11 -5.45 -23.83
CA LEU A 13 25.55 -5.35 -24.07
C LEU A 13 26.37 -5.80 -22.84
N GLY A 14 25.96 -5.36 -21.64
CA GLY A 14 26.57 -5.80 -20.38
C GLY A 14 26.44 -7.30 -20.14
N LEU A 15 25.28 -7.89 -20.42
CA LEU A 15 25.07 -9.33 -20.32
C LEU A 15 25.95 -10.10 -21.32
N ALA A 16 26.06 -9.62 -22.57
CA ALA A 16 26.96 -10.20 -23.56
C ALA A 16 28.42 -10.19 -23.09
N ALA A 17 28.85 -9.12 -22.41
CA ALA A 17 30.19 -9.05 -21.80
C ALA A 17 30.41 -10.11 -20.71
N VAL A 18 29.39 -10.41 -19.90
CA VAL A 18 29.48 -11.47 -18.89
C VAL A 18 29.57 -12.85 -19.55
N VAL A 19 28.77 -13.10 -20.60
CA VAL A 19 28.74 -14.39 -21.31
C VAL A 19 30.02 -14.64 -22.10
N LEU A 20 30.56 -13.61 -22.75
CA LEU A 20 31.74 -13.69 -23.61
C LEU A 20 32.99 -13.15 -22.91
N ASN A 21 33.08 -13.25 -21.58
CA ASN A 21 34.13 -12.61 -20.79
C ASN A 21 35.59 -13.01 -21.16
N GLU A 22 35.76 -14.14 -21.84
CA GLU A 22 37.05 -14.63 -22.36
C GLU A 22 37.35 -14.21 -23.80
N ALA A 23 36.41 -13.56 -24.50
CA ALA A 23 36.62 -13.13 -25.87
C ALA A 23 37.72 -12.05 -25.95
N SER A 24 38.66 -12.26 -26.87
CA SER A 24 39.79 -11.35 -27.10
C SER A 24 39.73 -10.74 -28.50
N SER A 25 40.02 -9.44 -28.62
CA SER A 25 40.19 -8.75 -29.90
C SER A 25 41.22 -7.64 -29.77
N ALA A 26 41.92 -7.34 -30.87
CA ALA A 26 42.81 -6.17 -30.96
C ALA A 26 42.01 -4.85 -31.07
N ASP A 27 40.76 -4.91 -31.51
CA ASP A 27 39.84 -3.77 -31.48
C ASP A 27 39.22 -3.65 -30.08
N ALA A 28 39.50 -2.55 -29.39
CA ALA A 28 38.97 -2.29 -28.05
C ALA A 28 37.43 -2.29 -28.01
N ASN A 29 36.76 -1.93 -29.11
CA ASN A 29 35.29 -1.95 -29.20
C ASN A 29 34.72 -3.36 -29.30
N GLN A 30 35.55 -4.37 -29.54
CA GLN A 30 35.17 -5.78 -29.59
C GLN A 30 35.58 -6.53 -28.31
N GLN A 31 36.02 -5.81 -27.27
CA GLN A 31 36.41 -6.41 -26.00
C GLN A 31 35.24 -6.40 -25.00
N PRO A 32 35.00 -7.52 -24.29
CA PRO A 32 33.97 -7.62 -23.25
C PRO A 32 34.09 -6.54 -22.17
N SER A 33 35.31 -6.16 -21.78
CA SER A 33 35.55 -5.09 -20.79
C SER A 33 34.96 -3.75 -21.24
N SER A 34 35.11 -3.39 -22.51
CA SER A 34 34.51 -2.18 -23.10
C SER A 34 33.00 -2.25 -23.15
N TRP A 35 32.44 -3.42 -23.47
CA TRP A 35 30.98 -3.66 -23.48
C TRP A 35 30.37 -3.53 -22.08
N ALA A 36 30.98 -4.15 -21.07
CA ALA A 36 30.58 -4.01 -19.68
C ALA A 36 30.69 -2.56 -19.21
N GLY A 37 31.78 -1.88 -19.57
CA GLY A 37 32.02 -0.46 -19.29
C GLY A 37 30.93 0.45 -19.86
N ALA A 38 30.60 0.26 -21.13
CA ALA A 38 29.53 0.99 -21.82
C ALA A 38 28.14 0.68 -21.22
N GLY A 39 27.86 -0.59 -20.90
CA GLY A 39 26.60 -1.02 -20.29
C GLY A 39 26.37 -0.36 -18.92
N LEU A 40 27.34 -0.51 -18.02
CA LEU A 40 27.28 0.09 -16.67
C LEU A 40 27.23 1.62 -16.73
N TYR A 41 27.99 2.25 -17.64
CA TYR A 41 27.96 3.70 -17.82
C TYR A 41 26.56 4.21 -18.16
N ASN A 42 25.91 3.59 -19.16
CA ASN A 42 24.61 4.06 -19.62
C ASN A 42 23.51 3.77 -18.59
N ILE A 43 23.56 2.63 -17.89
CA ILE A 43 22.63 2.32 -16.80
C ILE A 43 22.77 3.33 -15.65
N ASP A 44 23.99 3.59 -15.18
CA ASP A 44 24.25 4.56 -14.10
C ASP A 44 23.82 5.97 -14.51
N ASN A 45 24.09 6.34 -15.76
CA ASN A 45 23.74 7.65 -16.28
C ASN A 45 22.23 7.84 -16.38
N VAL A 46 21.52 6.92 -17.04
CA VAL A 46 20.07 7.03 -17.28
C VAL A 46 19.27 6.95 -15.98
N LEU A 47 19.66 6.09 -15.05
CA LEU A 47 18.90 5.96 -13.80
C LEU A 47 19.25 7.06 -12.79
N TRP A 48 20.53 7.45 -12.66
CA TRP A 48 20.97 8.15 -11.44
C TRP A 48 21.67 9.49 -11.66
N ARG A 49 22.37 9.71 -12.77
CA ARG A 49 23.29 10.87 -12.89
C ARG A 49 22.83 11.95 -13.86
N ASP A 50 22.09 11.58 -14.89
CA ASP A 50 21.68 12.53 -15.91
C ASP A 50 20.72 13.60 -15.33
N ALA A 51 20.69 14.78 -15.94
CA ALA A 51 19.70 15.79 -15.58
C ALA A 51 18.28 15.30 -15.93
N GLN A 52 18.14 14.55 -17.02
CA GLN A 52 16.90 13.90 -17.45
C GLN A 52 16.84 12.42 -17.01
N ARG A 53 17.42 12.11 -15.85
CA ARG A 53 17.42 10.74 -15.30
C ARG A 53 16.01 10.24 -15.01
N GLN A 54 15.86 8.93 -15.07
CA GLN A 54 14.58 8.25 -14.95
C GLN A 54 14.19 7.93 -13.49
N SER A 55 15.12 8.00 -12.55
CA SER A 55 14.86 7.74 -11.13
C SER A 55 15.80 8.52 -10.21
N ASP A 56 15.65 8.36 -8.90
CA ASP A 56 16.46 9.03 -7.89
C ASP A 56 17.10 8.01 -6.95
N SER A 57 18.39 8.23 -6.67
CA SER A 57 19.19 7.33 -5.83
C SER A 57 19.01 7.57 -4.32
N THR A 58 18.35 8.67 -3.94
CA THR A 58 18.27 9.13 -2.54
C THR A 58 16.89 8.96 -1.94
N GLN A 59 15.88 8.64 -2.75
CA GLN A 59 14.49 8.54 -2.34
C GLN A 59 13.68 7.62 -3.26
N VAL A 60 12.49 7.21 -2.79
CA VAL A 60 11.54 6.43 -3.59
C VAL A 60 10.85 7.36 -4.62
N ALA A 61 11.51 7.59 -5.75
CA ALA A 61 11.03 8.47 -6.83
C ALA A 61 10.30 7.73 -7.97
N GLY A 62 10.26 6.40 -7.93
CA GLY A 62 9.70 5.57 -8.99
C GLY A 62 10.52 5.64 -10.29
N TYR A 63 9.85 5.40 -11.42
CA TYR A 63 10.44 5.46 -12.75
C TYR A 63 9.62 6.42 -13.62
N ALA A 64 10.25 7.40 -14.26
CA ALA A 64 9.51 8.50 -14.85
C ALA A 64 8.56 8.09 -15.98
N GLU A 65 8.89 7.07 -16.78
CA GLU A 65 7.99 6.56 -17.85
C GLU A 65 6.85 5.67 -17.33
N GLY A 66 6.72 5.48 -16.01
CA GLY A 66 5.66 4.69 -15.39
C GLY A 66 6.02 3.22 -15.14
N PRO A 67 5.11 2.47 -14.47
CA PRO A 67 5.40 1.12 -13.99
C PRO A 67 5.61 0.10 -15.10
N TYR A 68 4.87 0.18 -16.22
CA TYR A 68 5.08 -0.73 -17.34
C TYR A 68 6.44 -0.54 -18.01
N TYR A 69 6.84 0.69 -18.30
CA TYR A 69 8.15 0.93 -18.93
C TYR A 69 9.33 0.69 -17.98
N LEU A 70 9.12 0.78 -16.65
CA LEU A 70 10.09 0.23 -15.70
C LEU A 70 10.22 -1.29 -15.89
N LYS A 71 9.10 -2.03 -15.90
CA LYS A 71 9.11 -3.48 -16.18
C LYS A 71 9.86 -3.77 -17.46
N TYR A 72 9.51 -3.08 -18.56
CA TYR A 72 10.12 -3.26 -19.88
C TYR A 72 11.65 -3.06 -19.85
N ALA A 73 12.13 -1.97 -19.23
CA ALA A 73 13.56 -1.74 -19.06
C ALA A 73 14.24 -2.83 -18.22
N LEU A 74 13.57 -3.28 -17.15
CA LEU A 74 14.11 -4.25 -16.21
C LEU A 74 14.14 -5.70 -16.74
N LEU A 75 13.40 -6.02 -17.81
CA LEU A 75 13.48 -7.33 -18.47
C LEU A 75 14.93 -7.66 -18.89
N ASN A 76 15.69 -6.66 -19.36
CA ASN A 76 17.11 -6.87 -19.69
C ASN A 76 18.03 -6.57 -18.50
N CYS A 77 17.69 -5.58 -17.66
CA CYS A 77 18.56 -5.17 -16.55
C CYS A 77 18.66 -6.23 -15.46
N LEU A 78 17.54 -6.87 -15.06
CA LEU A 78 17.55 -7.83 -13.96
C LEU A 78 18.39 -9.08 -14.25
N PRO A 79 18.32 -9.71 -15.43
CA PRO A 79 19.24 -10.79 -15.80
C PRO A 79 20.71 -10.36 -15.75
N PHE A 80 21.04 -9.18 -16.26
CA PHE A 80 22.40 -8.65 -16.21
C PHE A 80 22.87 -8.44 -14.76
N PHE A 81 22.05 -7.80 -13.92
CA PHE A 81 22.37 -7.59 -12.51
C PHE A 81 22.54 -8.92 -11.78
N ARG A 82 21.63 -9.88 -12.01
CA ARG A 82 21.75 -11.22 -11.42
C ARG A 82 23.03 -11.92 -11.86
N ALA A 83 23.41 -11.81 -13.13
CA ALA A 83 24.68 -12.36 -13.62
C ALA A 83 25.88 -11.71 -12.92
N LEU A 84 25.91 -10.38 -12.77
CA LEU A 84 26.94 -9.70 -11.98
C LEU A 84 26.97 -10.21 -10.53
N GLY A 85 25.82 -10.41 -9.89
CA GLY A 85 25.74 -10.93 -8.52
C GLY A 85 26.20 -12.40 -8.38
N ASN A 86 26.09 -13.20 -9.44
CA ASN A 86 26.56 -14.59 -9.43
C ASN A 86 28.09 -14.68 -9.57
N PHE A 87 28.71 -13.77 -10.32
CA PHE A 87 30.14 -13.86 -10.67
C PHE A 87 31.03 -12.86 -9.94
N LEU A 88 30.47 -11.77 -9.41
CA LEU A 88 31.21 -10.69 -8.76
C LEU A 88 30.66 -10.44 -7.36
N PRO A 89 31.53 -10.19 -6.36
CA PRO A 89 31.08 -9.93 -5.00
C PRO A 89 30.35 -8.58 -4.90
N ASP A 90 29.79 -8.32 -3.73
CA ASP A 90 29.37 -6.98 -3.35
C ASP A 90 30.59 -6.07 -3.23
N GLY A 91 30.57 -4.96 -3.96
CA GLY A 91 31.69 -4.04 -4.04
C GLY A 91 31.50 -3.01 -5.15
N THR A 92 32.38 -2.02 -5.15
CA THR A 92 32.41 -0.96 -6.16
C THR A 92 33.33 -1.36 -7.29
N GLN A 93 32.82 -1.27 -8.52
CA GLN A 93 33.57 -1.58 -9.74
C GLN A 93 33.80 -0.31 -10.54
N ALA A 94 35.03 -0.15 -11.04
CA ALA A 94 35.34 0.87 -12.02
C ALA A 94 34.77 0.45 -13.39
N TYR A 95 34.24 1.42 -14.13
CA TYR A 95 33.76 1.22 -15.48
C TYR A 95 34.16 2.42 -16.34
N THR A 96 34.50 2.16 -17.60
CA THR A 96 35.00 3.18 -18.52
C THR A 96 34.16 3.19 -19.80
N PHE A 97 33.79 4.39 -20.24
CA PHE A 97 33.15 4.60 -21.53
C PHE A 97 33.73 5.87 -22.18
N GLY A 98 34.30 5.71 -23.37
CA GLY A 98 35.13 6.76 -23.99
C GLY A 98 36.27 7.17 -23.06
N ALA A 99 36.46 8.48 -22.86
CA ALA A 99 37.48 9.03 -21.96
C ALA A 99 37.05 9.10 -20.48
N THR A 100 35.84 8.65 -20.13
CA THR A 100 35.29 8.82 -18.79
C THR A 100 35.34 7.50 -18.01
N THR A 101 36.06 7.51 -16.89
CA THR A 101 36.05 6.41 -15.90
C THR A 101 35.25 6.83 -14.68
N ARG A 102 34.36 5.95 -14.22
CA ARG A 102 33.50 6.16 -13.05
C ARG A 102 33.45 4.87 -12.24
N SER A 103 32.69 4.89 -11.16
CA SER A 103 32.50 3.74 -10.28
C SER A 103 31.03 3.56 -9.91
N ILE A 104 30.60 2.30 -9.86
CA ILE A 104 29.25 1.88 -9.45
C ILE A 104 29.37 0.67 -8.52
N ARG A 105 28.56 0.62 -7.46
CA ARG A 105 28.43 -0.61 -6.66
C ARG A 105 27.70 -1.66 -7.49
N ASN A 106 28.09 -2.92 -7.38
CA ASN A 106 27.45 -4.02 -8.11
C ASN A 106 25.90 -3.89 -8.02
N PRO A 107 25.19 -3.64 -9.14
CA PRO A 107 23.76 -3.34 -9.16
C PRO A 107 22.87 -4.36 -8.45
N TYR A 108 23.32 -5.62 -8.36
CA TYR A 108 22.59 -6.67 -7.64
C TYR A 108 22.50 -6.41 -6.13
N PHE A 109 23.56 -5.85 -5.54
CA PHE A 109 23.68 -5.57 -4.12
C PHE A 109 23.40 -4.10 -3.77
N ASP A 110 23.35 -3.22 -4.76
CA ASP A 110 23.23 -1.78 -4.57
C ASP A 110 21.82 -1.38 -4.08
N PRO A 111 21.69 -0.73 -2.91
CA PRO A 111 20.39 -0.35 -2.35
C PRO A 111 19.63 0.68 -3.20
N LYS A 112 20.27 1.41 -4.11
CA LYS A 112 19.56 2.34 -5.02
C LYS A 112 18.51 1.61 -5.86
N TYR A 113 18.80 0.39 -6.30
CA TYR A 113 17.85 -0.41 -7.07
C TYR A 113 16.69 -0.95 -6.21
N ALA A 114 16.93 -1.14 -4.91
CA ALA A 114 15.88 -1.52 -3.97
C ALA A 114 14.79 -0.43 -3.84
N LEU A 115 15.11 0.84 -4.09
CA LEU A 115 14.12 1.93 -4.14
C LEU A 115 13.14 1.76 -5.31
N LEU A 116 13.60 1.29 -6.48
CA LEU A 116 12.76 0.99 -7.63
C LEU A 116 11.84 -0.22 -7.36
N TYR A 117 12.40 -1.30 -6.80
CA TYR A 117 11.63 -2.51 -6.50
C TYR A 117 10.62 -2.24 -5.37
N GLY A 118 11.03 -1.48 -4.36
CA GLY A 118 10.18 -1.03 -3.26
C GLY A 118 9.03 -0.16 -3.76
N TRP A 119 9.30 0.82 -4.64
CA TRP A 119 8.24 1.60 -5.28
C TRP A 119 7.23 0.72 -6.01
N LEU A 120 7.71 -0.13 -6.93
CA LEU A 120 6.84 -0.91 -7.80
C LEU A 120 5.95 -1.87 -6.99
N THR A 121 6.50 -2.49 -5.95
CA THR A 121 5.74 -3.41 -5.08
C THR A 121 4.78 -2.69 -4.14
N ALA A 122 5.08 -1.45 -3.73
CA ALA A 122 4.22 -0.64 -2.87
C ALA A 122 2.95 -0.16 -3.58
N ILE A 123 2.98 -0.03 -4.92
CA ILE A 123 1.85 0.47 -5.73
C ILE A 123 1.00 -0.62 -6.37
N LEU A 124 1.34 -1.92 -6.18
CA LEU A 124 0.59 -3.01 -6.80
C LEU A 124 -0.87 -3.02 -6.36
N MET A 125 -1.76 -3.34 -7.29
CA MET A 125 -3.14 -3.68 -6.96
C MET A 125 -3.17 -4.96 -6.09
N PRO A 126 -4.25 -5.18 -5.30
CA PRO A 126 -4.38 -6.36 -4.43
C PRO A 126 -4.14 -7.70 -5.11
N ASP A 127 -4.50 -7.81 -6.38
CA ASP A 127 -4.32 -8.98 -7.21
C ASP A 127 -2.92 -9.11 -7.85
N GLY A 128 -1.96 -8.27 -7.45
CA GLY A 128 -0.57 -8.32 -7.92
C GLY A 128 -0.33 -7.68 -9.30
N ARG A 129 -1.37 -7.13 -9.94
CA ARG A 129 -1.20 -6.34 -11.16
C ARG A 129 -0.63 -4.95 -10.86
N LEU A 130 0.09 -4.41 -11.84
CA LEU A 130 0.50 -3.02 -11.89
C LEU A 130 -0.76 -2.15 -12.06
N PRO A 131 -0.84 -1.00 -11.38
CA PRO A 131 -1.85 -0.01 -11.69
C PRO A 131 -1.57 0.55 -13.10
N ALA A 132 -2.61 0.78 -13.89
CA ALA A 132 -2.53 1.29 -15.26
C ALA A 132 -2.20 2.80 -15.30
N LEU A 133 -1.09 3.19 -14.65
CA LEU A 133 -0.62 4.56 -14.61
C LEU A 133 0.31 4.85 -15.78
N GLU A 134 0.14 6.03 -16.37
CA GLU A 134 0.89 6.42 -17.57
C GLU A 134 0.66 5.43 -18.70
N ASP A 135 1.60 5.30 -19.64
CA ASP A 135 1.55 4.26 -20.68
C ASP A 135 1.77 2.84 -20.09
N SER A 136 0.82 2.38 -19.27
CA SER A 136 0.78 1.05 -18.66
C SER A 136 -0.51 0.30 -18.99
N TYR A 137 -0.35 -0.98 -19.30
CA TYR A 137 -1.46 -1.89 -19.57
C TYR A 137 -2.24 -2.26 -18.29
N VAL A 138 -3.55 -2.44 -18.42
CA VAL A 138 -4.45 -2.83 -17.30
C VAL A 138 -4.24 -4.27 -16.83
N ASP A 139 -3.71 -5.14 -17.70
CA ASP A 139 -3.51 -6.56 -17.42
C ASP A 139 -2.02 -6.96 -17.41
N MET A 140 -1.25 -6.33 -16.53
CA MET A 140 0.18 -6.61 -16.38
C MET A 140 0.59 -6.73 -14.91
N GLY A 141 1.53 -7.62 -14.61
CA GLY A 141 2.28 -7.66 -13.36
C GLY A 141 3.78 -7.81 -13.63
N MET A 142 4.60 -7.95 -12.58
CA MET A 142 6.05 -8.12 -12.71
C MET A 142 6.60 -9.26 -11.83
N PRO A 143 6.26 -10.53 -12.11
CA PRO A 143 6.85 -11.67 -11.41
C PRO A 143 8.39 -11.75 -11.56
N GLU A 144 8.96 -11.11 -12.60
CA GLU A 144 10.39 -11.06 -12.89
C GLU A 144 11.23 -10.42 -11.78
N LEU A 145 10.61 -9.66 -10.85
CA LEU A 145 11.28 -9.18 -9.63
C LEU A 145 11.90 -10.31 -8.79
N ALA A 146 11.50 -11.56 -8.99
CA ALA A 146 12.15 -12.70 -8.37
C ALA A 146 13.65 -12.85 -8.77
N LEU A 147 14.08 -12.30 -9.90
CA LEU A 147 15.50 -12.24 -10.28
C LEU A 147 16.36 -11.39 -9.35
N THR A 148 15.74 -10.55 -8.50
CA THR A 148 16.45 -9.83 -7.43
C THR A 148 17.01 -10.77 -6.36
N GLY A 149 16.52 -12.02 -6.29
CA GLY A 149 16.87 -12.97 -5.23
C GLY A 149 16.24 -12.66 -3.88
N LYS A 150 15.35 -11.65 -3.79
CA LYS A 150 14.78 -11.14 -2.54
C LYS A 150 13.29 -11.45 -2.47
N THR A 151 12.88 -12.35 -1.59
CA THR A 151 11.50 -12.85 -1.46
C THR A 151 10.46 -11.76 -1.22
N GLN A 152 10.85 -10.66 -0.56
CA GLN A 152 9.98 -9.52 -0.29
C GLN A 152 9.44 -8.83 -1.55
N TYR A 153 10.17 -8.90 -2.67
CA TYR A 153 9.74 -8.31 -3.95
C TYR A 153 8.99 -9.28 -4.87
N VAL A 154 8.90 -10.55 -4.48
CA VAL A 154 8.13 -11.55 -5.24
C VAL A 154 6.66 -11.36 -4.89
N LYS A 155 5.85 -11.04 -5.90
CA LYS A 155 4.41 -10.77 -5.78
C LYS A 155 3.68 -11.51 -6.90
N PRO A 156 3.02 -12.65 -6.58
CA PRO A 156 2.21 -13.37 -7.55
C PRO A 156 1.02 -12.54 -8.00
N MET A 157 0.55 -12.79 -9.22
CA MET A 157 -0.73 -12.28 -9.71
C MET A 157 -1.87 -13.23 -9.34
N TYR A 158 -3.03 -12.69 -8.97
CA TYR A 158 -4.21 -13.47 -8.58
C TYR A 158 -5.37 -13.16 -9.53
N PHE A 159 -5.57 -14.02 -10.51
CA PHE A 159 -6.62 -13.83 -11.50
C PHE A 159 -7.83 -14.71 -11.22
N SER A 160 -9.03 -14.12 -11.21
CA SER A 160 -10.28 -14.86 -11.12
C SER A 160 -10.51 -15.82 -12.30
N LYS A 161 -10.08 -15.44 -13.52
CA LYS A 161 -10.15 -16.27 -14.74
C LYS A 161 -9.11 -17.39 -14.84
N LEU A 162 -8.13 -17.46 -13.94
CA LEU A 162 -7.06 -18.47 -14.02
C LEU A 162 -7.25 -19.65 -13.06
N SER A 163 -8.42 -19.74 -12.41
CA SER A 163 -8.85 -20.98 -11.76
C SER A 163 -9.11 -22.04 -12.84
N GLY A 164 -8.07 -22.80 -13.20
CA GLY A 164 -8.15 -23.89 -14.18
C GLY A 164 -6.97 -24.01 -15.13
N THR A 165 -6.14 -22.97 -15.28
CA THR A 165 -4.82 -23.07 -15.91
C THR A 165 -3.78 -23.12 -14.80
N GLY A 166 -2.69 -23.86 -14.95
CA GLY A 166 -1.68 -24.11 -13.88
C GLY A 166 -0.95 -22.88 -13.32
N LEU A 167 -1.44 -21.66 -13.57
CA LEU A 167 -0.93 -20.32 -13.24
C LEU A 167 -1.10 -19.91 -11.75
N ALA A 168 -1.53 -20.83 -10.89
CA ALA A 168 -1.69 -20.61 -9.45
C ALA A 168 -0.37 -20.54 -8.67
N SER A 169 0.78 -20.79 -9.31
CA SER A 169 2.10 -20.68 -8.69
C SER A 169 2.95 -19.60 -9.38
N ALA A 170 3.82 -18.92 -8.62
CA ALA A 170 4.79 -17.97 -9.18
C ALA A 170 5.65 -18.61 -10.29
N VAL A 171 5.95 -19.91 -10.18
CA VAL A 171 6.68 -20.69 -11.19
C VAL A 171 5.90 -20.74 -12.51
N ALA A 172 4.60 -21.03 -12.46
CA ALA A 172 3.77 -21.06 -13.65
C ALA A 172 3.55 -19.67 -14.24
N GLN A 173 3.42 -18.63 -13.39
CA GLN A 173 3.34 -17.25 -13.86
C GLN A 173 4.59 -16.80 -14.60
N LEU A 174 5.76 -17.15 -14.07
CA LEU A 174 7.04 -16.91 -14.74
C LEU A 174 7.17 -17.71 -16.05
N ARG A 175 6.64 -18.94 -16.10
CA ARG A 175 6.67 -19.81 -17.29
C ARG A 175 5.72 -19.35 -18.40
N ASP A 176 4.48 -18.99 -18.06
CA ASP A 176 3.38 -18.85 -19.03
C ASP A 176 2.87 -17.41 -19.21
N VAL A 177 3.11 -16.49 -18.27
CA VAL A 177 2.64 -15.07 -18.37
C VAL A 177 3.75 -14.12 -18.84
N THR A 178 5.01 -14.56 -18.81
CA THR A 178 6.14 -13.73 -19.26
C THR A 178 6.62 -14.17 -20.64
N VAL A 179 7.04 -13.21 -21.47
CA VAL A 179 7.68 -13.49 -22.77
C VAL A 179 9.14 -13.96 -22.60
N ASP A 180 9.61 -14.15 -21.36
CA ASP A 180 11.03 -14.33 -21.05
C ASP A 180 11.28 -15.58 -20.19
N MET A 181 11.37 -16.72 -20.89
CA MET A 181 11.56 -18.08 -20.32
C MET A 181 12.80 -18.22 -19.40
N ARG A 182 13.70 -17.23 -19.36
CA ARG A 182 14.94 -17.20 -18.56
C ARG A 182 14.71 -16.88 -17.08
N ALA A 183 13.62 -16.19 -16.74
CA ALA A 183 13.29 -15.86 -15.35
C ALA A 183 12.75 -17.06 -14.57
N ALA A 184 12.00 -17.96 -15.24
CA ALA A 184 11.34 -19.10 -14.61
C ALA A 184 12.29 -20.04 -13.87
N TRP A 185 13.45 -20.38 -14.44
CA TRP A 185 14.41 -21.30 -13.82
C TRP A 185 15.16 -20.70 -12.62
N LEU A 186 15.59 -19.42 -12.71
CA LEU A 186 16.36 -18.75 -11.66
C LEU A 186 15.51 -18.32 -10.46
N ALA A 187 14.21 -18.09 -10.68
CA ALA A 187 13.28 -17.61 -9.66
C ALA A 187 12.41 -18.70 -9.02
N ALA A 188 12.34 -19.91 -9.60
CA ALA A 188 11.43 -20.98 -9.15
C ALA A 188 11.66 -21.47 -7.72
N ALA A 189 12.79 -21.15 -7.10
CA ALA A 189 13.13 -21.55 -5.74
C ALA A 189 12.77 -20.51 -4.66
N LEU A 190 12.16 -19.37 -5.03
CA LEU A 190 11.80 -18.31 -4.08
C LEU A 190 10.33 -18.43 -3.68
N ALA A 191 10.08 -18.68 -2.40
CA ALA A 191 8.75 -18.56 -1.83
C ALA A 191 8.40 -17.06 -1.69
N PRO A 192 7.26 -16.60 -2.24
CA PRO A 192 6.79 -15.25 -2.00
C PRO A 192 6.57 -15.01 -0.51
N THR A 193 7.03 -13.87 0.00
CA THR A 193 6.62 -13.43 1.33
C THR A 193 5.16 -12.96 1.26
N PRO A 194 4.28 -13.35 2.22
CA PRO A 194 2.92 -12.85 2.29
C PRO A 194 2.90 -11.32 2.14
N PRO A 195 1.96 -10.74 1.39
CA PRO A 195 1.92 -9.30 1.22
C PRO A 195 1.74 -8.62 2.58
N SER A 196 2.66 -7.73 2.93
CA SER A 196 2.47 -6.75 4.00
C SER A 196 2.35 -5.38 3.35
N ALA A 197 1.14 -4.85 3.27
CA ALA A 197 0.90 -3.52 2.74
C ALA A 197 0.33 -2.63 3.86
N ALA A 198 0.88 -1.43 3.99
CA ALA A 198 0.36 -0.44 4.92
C ALA A 198 -1.06 -0.01 4.49
N ALA A 199 -1.90 0.36 5.46
CA ALA A 199 -3.23 0.89 5.18
C ALA A 199 -3.18 2.21 4.41
N LEU A 200 -2.12 3.01 4.63
CA LEU A 200 -1.79 4.19 3.85
C LEU A 200 -0.32 4.14 3.42
N THR A 201 -0.08 4.24 2.12
CA THR A 201 1.25 4.37 1.53
C THR A 201 1.37 5.72 0.85
N VAL A 202 2.38 6.50 1.26
CA VAL A 202 2.59 7.89 0.81
C VAL A 202 3.98 7.99 0.18
N LEU A 203 4.04 8.12 -1.14
CA LEU A 203 5.30 8.22 -1.90
C LEU A 203 5.34 9.56 -2.66
N PRO A 204 5.70 10.68 -2.01
CA PRO A 204 5.65 12.00 -2.63
C PRO A 204 6.63 12.17 -3.79
N GLY A 205 7.81 11.52 -3.72
CA GLY A 205 8.82 11.59 -4.79
C GLY A 205 8.36 11.00 -6.12
N SER A 206 7.39 10.09 -6.09
CA SER A 206 6.76 9.48 -7.28
C SER A 206 5.30 9.91 -7.48
N GLY A 207 4.72 10.63 -6.52
CA GLY A 207 3.31 11.05 -6.50
C GLY A 207 2.30 9.92 -6.36
N ASN A 208 2.64 8.83 -5.66
CA ASN A 208 1.73 7.70 -5.45
C ASN A 208 1.13 7.78 -4.04
N LEU A 209 -0.19 7.93 -3.94
CA LEU A 209 -0.95 7.92 -2.69
C LEU A 209 -1.92 6.74 -2.71
N VAL A 210 -1.64 5.71 -1.91
CA VAL A 210 -2.37 4.44 -1.93
C VAL A 210 -3.04 4.18 -0.59
N PHE A 211 -4.34 3.95 -0.63
CA PHE A 211 -5.18 3.54 0.49
C PHE A 211 -5.48 2.05 0.37
N ARG A 212 -5.42 1.30 1.47
CA ARG A 212 -5.67 -0.14 1.49
C ARG A 212 -6.36 -0.62 2.77
N ALA A 213 -7.31 -1.54 2.63
CA ALA A 213 -7.85 -2.32 3.76
C ALA A 213 -7.83 -3.80 3.39
N GLY A 214 -7.16 -4.60 4.22
CA GLY A 214 -6.85 -6.00 3.93
C GLY A 214 -5.45 -6.19 3.33
N THR A 215 -5.00 -7.43 3.33
CA THR A 215 -3.64 -7.82 2.89
C THR A 215 -3.64 -8.90 1.81
N ASP A 216 -4.82 -9.35 1.39
CA ASP A 216 -5.01 -10.39 0.37
C ASP A 216 -5.46 -9.78 -0.97
N SER A 217 -5.80 -10.65 -1.93
CA SER A 217 -6.30 -10.25 -3.24
C SER A 217 -7.71 -9.66 -3.21
N LEU A 218 -8.44 -9.77 -2.10
CA LEU A 218 -9.77 -9.19 -1.93
C LEU A 218 -9.73 -7.79 -1.30
N ALA A 219 -8.55 -7.34 -0.86
CA ALA A 219 -8.36 -6.06 -0.23
C ALA A 219 -8.98 -4.91 -1.03
N THR A 220 -9.55 -3.95 -0.30
CA THR A 220 -9.98 -2.67 -0.86
C THR A 220 -8.76 -1.80 -1.07
N TYR A 221 -8.67 -1.17 -2.22
CA TYR A 221 -7.53 -0.40 -2.69
C TYR A 221 -8.02 0.80 -3.50
N LEU A 222 -7.53 1.99 -3.17
CA LEU A 222 -7.66 3.19 -4.01
C LEU A 222 -6.29 3.82 -4.17
N HIS A 223 -5.93 4.14 -5.40
CA HIS A 223 -4.68 4.83 -5.71
C HIS A 223 -4.99 6.16 -6.36
N VAL A 224 -4.67 7.25 -5.67
CA VAL A 224 -4.70 8.61 -6.22
C VAL A 224 -3.31 8.95 -6.73
N TYR A 225 -3.21 9.22 -8.03
CA TYR A 225 -1.94 9.46 -8.70
C TYR A 225 -1.69 10.96 -8.87
N GLY A 226 -0.83 11.48 -8.00
CA GLY A 226 -0.41 12.87 -8.01
C GLY A 226 0.83 13.15 -8.84
N ARG A 227 1.34 12.24 -9.68
CA ARG A 227 2.48 12.46 -10.61
C ARG A 227 3.58 13.40 -10.06
N GLY A 228 4.36 12.91 -9.10
CA GLY A 228 5.38 13.69 -8.43
C GLY A 228 6.77 13.60 -9.07
N GLY A 229 7.63 14.57 -8.75
CA GLY A 229 9.07 14.49 -8.97
C GLY A 229 9.49 14.22 -10.43
N LEU A 230 10.30 13.19 -10.64
CA LEU A 230 10.87 12.88 -11.95
C LEU A 230 9.83 12.39 -12.96
N ALA A 231 8.72 11.79 -12.52
CA ALA A 231 7.61 11.45 -13.42
C ALA A 231 6.98 12.73 -14.02
N GLN A 232 6.89 13.81 -13.26
CA GLN A 232 6.45 15.10 -13.83
C GLN A 232 7.48 15.68 -14.80
N ALA A 233 8.76 15.62 -14.46
CA ALA A 233 9.83 16.28 -15.24
C ALA A 233 10.24 15.50 -16.52
N ASN A 234 10.26 14.17 -16.47
CA ASN A 234 10.99 13.32 -17.41
C ASN A 234 10.17 12.19 -18.05
N ALA A 235 8.88 12.04 -17.73
CA ALA A 235 8.02 11.03 -18.36
C ALA A 235 7.88 11.23 -19.89
N GLY A 236 7.92 12.50 -20.35
CA GLY A 236 7.91 12.81 -21.77
C GLY A 236 6.73 12.21 -22.51
N GLY A 237 7.03 11.50 -23.61
CA GLY A 237 6.05 10.88 -24.49
C GLY A 237 5.29 9.70 -23.88
N HIS A 238 5.68 9.23 -22.69
CA HIS A 238 4.99 8.13 -22.00
C HIS A 238 3.95 8.61 -20.98
N SER A 239 3.82 9.93 -20.81
CA SER A 239 2.92 10.49 -19.82
C SER A 239 1.51 10.69 -20.37
N GLN A 240 0.47 10.42 -19.56
CA GLN A 240 -0.94 10.61 -19.94
C GLN A 240 -1.57 11.88 -19.33
N GLY A 241 -2.84 12.15 -19.59
CA GLY A 241 -3.57 13.29 -19.01
C GLY A 241 -4.06 13.08 -17.58
N ASN A 242 -3.33 12.34 -16.74
CA ASN A 242 -3.86 11.65 -15.57
C ASN A 242 -3.42 12.22 -14.21
N ALA A 243 -2.88 13.44 -14.16
CA ALA A 243 -2.52 14.06 -12.88
C ALA A 243 -3.77 14.24 -11.99
N SER A 244 -3.73 13.73 -10.77
CA SER A 244 -4.84 13.56 -9.80
C SER A 244 -5.88 12.47 -10.11
N SER A 245 -5.66 11.64 -11.15
CA SER A 245 -6.56 10.51 -11.43
C SER A 245 -6.54 9.49 -10.29
N PHE A 246 -7.55 8.63 -10.25
CA PHE A 246 -7.53 7.50 -9.33
C PHE A 246 -8.05 6.22 -9.98
N ILE A 247 -7.68 5.09 -9.38
CA ILE A 247 -8.25 3.77 -9.66
C ILE A 247 -8.74 3.14 -8.35
N LEU A 248 -9.75 2.27 -8.45
CA LEU A 248 -10.36 1.59 -7.31
C LEU A 248 -10.45 0.09 -7.60
N HIS A 249 -9.92 -0.72 -6.70
CA HIS A 249 -10.08 -2.16 -6.68
C HIS A 249 -10.62 -2.61 -5.32
N ALA A 250 -11.61 -3.49 -5.28
CA ALA A 250 -12.11 -4.06 -4.03
C ALA A 250 -12.73 -5.44 -4.29
N GLN A 251 -12.72 -6.30 -3.28
CA GLN A 251 -13.37 -7.62 -3.36
C GLN A 251 -12.89 -8.46 -4.55
N GLY A 252 -11.60 -8.34 -4.93
CA GLY A 252 -11.02 -9.06 -6.06
C GLY A 252 -11.41 -8.51 -7.44
N GLN A 253 -12.01 -7.33 -7.51
CA GLN A 253 -12.49 -6.71 -8.74
C GLN A 253 -11.96 -5.29 -8.90
N LEU A 254 -11.46 -4.98 -10.11
CA LEU A 254 -11.20 -3.60 -10.53
C LEU A 254 -12.56 -2.92 -10.81
N LEU A 255 -12.79 -1.77 -10.20
CA LEU A 255 -14.09 -1.11 -10.17
C LEU A 255 -14.07 0.28 -10.81
N ALA A 256 -13.09 1.13 -10.45
CA ALA A 256 -12.84 2.41 -11.14
C ALA A 256 -11.58 2.29 -12.00
N LEU A 257 -11.72 2.63 -13.28
CA LEU A 257 -10.74 2.39 -14.34
C LEU A 257 -9.86 3.62 -14.61
N ASP A 258 -8.57 3.39 -14.84
CA ASP A 258 -7.77 4.23 -15.74
C ASP A 258 -7.84 3.55 -17.14
N PRO A 259 -7.67 4.27 -18.26
CA PRO A 259 -8.00 3.74 -19.58
C PRO A 259 -6.93 2.82 -20.16
N GLY A 260 -5.78 2.66 -19.49
CA GLY A 260 -4.69 1.82 -19.96
C GLY A 260 -3.86 2.48 -21.04
N TYR A 261 -3.29 1.69 -21.96
CA TYR A 261 -2.31 2.19 -22.92
C TYR A 261 -2.59 1.86 -24.39
N LEU A 262 -3.06 0.65 -24.70
CA LEU A 262 -3.15 0.10 -26.07
C LEU A 262 -1.77 -0.12 -26.74
N SER A 263 -1.20 0.93 -27.31
CA SER A 263 0.12 0.91 -27.96
C SER A 263 0.58 2.34 -28.24
N TYR A 264 1.87 2.54 -28.52
CA TYR A 264 2.43 3.87 -28.78
C TYR A 264 1.67 4.64 -29.87
N ASP A 265 1.35 3.99 -31.00
CA ASP A 265 0.64 4.62 -32.12
C ASP A 265 -0.85 4.90 -31.83
N ARG A 266 -1.41 4.22 -30.83
CA ARG A 266 -2.83 4.30 -30.44
C ARG A 266 -3.07 5.00 -29.12
N ARG A 267 -2.00 5.47 -28.45
CA ARG A 267 -2.07 6.06 -27.11
C ARG A 267 -3.01 7.26 -27.04
N ALA A 268 -3.17 8.00 -28.13
CA ALA A 268 -4.06 9.15 -28.19
C ALA A 268 -5.55 8.78 -28.07
N GLU A 269 -5.93 7.52 -28.33
CA GLU A 269 -7.30 7.02 -28.14
C GLU A 269 -7.69 6.98 -26.65
N VAL A 270 -6.72 6.74 -25.76
CA VAL A 270 -6.97 6.49 -24.33
C VAL A 270 -6.30 7.50 -23.40
N GLY A 271 -5.12 8.04 -23.70
CA GLY A 271 -4.33 8.85 -22.76
C GLY A 271 -4.75 10.31 -22.57
N GLN A 272 -5.90 10.73 -23.10
CA GLN A 272 -6.45 12.08 -22.91
C GLN A 272 -7.11 12.21 -21.54
N ALA A 273 -7.04 13.39 -20.92
CA ALA A 273 -7.64 13.67 -19.61
C ALA A 273 -9.12 13.27 -19.49
N THR A 274 -9.88 13.30 -20.59
CA THR A 274 -11.30 12.90 -20.69
C THR A 274 -11.54 11.40 -20.50
N ASN A 275 -10.49 10.59 -20.39
CA ASN A 275 -10.56 9.15 -20.17
C ASN A 275 -10.05 8.74 -18.77
N HIS A 276 -9.80 9.69 -17.88
CA HIS A 276 -9.27 9.45 -16.52
C HIS A 276 -10.21 9.96 -15.43
N ASN A 277 -10.19 9.37 -14.23
CA ASN A 277 -11.03 9.81 -13.11
C ASN A 277 -10.54 11.13 -12.47
N LEU A 278 -10.82 12.29 -13.07
CA LEU A 278 -10.37 13.62 -12.61
C LEU A 278 -11.45 14.70 -12.78
N VAL A 279 -11.11 15.96 -12.47
CA VAL A 279 -12.00 17.11 -12.70
C VAL A 279 -11.56 17.85 -13.97
N LEU A 280 -12.40 17.92 -14.99
CA LEU A 280 -12.15 18.74 -16.17
C LEU A 280 -12.52 20.21 -15.92
N VAL A 281 -11.80 21.12 -16.57
CA VAL A 281 -12.06 22.56 -16.59
C VAL A 281 -12.41 22.93 -18.03
N ASP A 282 -13.64 23.39 -18.25
CA ASP A 282 -14.22 23.64 -19.58
C ASP A 282 -14.04 22.46 -20.56
N GLY A 283 -14.19 21.24 -20.04
CA GLY A 283 -14.04 19.99 -20.81
C GLY A 283 -12.59 19.56 -21.07
N ALA A 284 -11.60 20.25 -20.52
CA ALA A 284 -10.19 19.93 -20.69
C ALA A 284 -9.49 19.60 -19.36
N GLY A 285 -8.42 18.82 -19.41
CA GLY A 285 -7.55 18.52 -18.27
C GLY A 285 -6.07 18.65 -18.62
N PRO A 286 -5.17 17.99 -17.87
CA PRO A 286 -3.76 17.89 -18.23
C PRO A 286 -3.57 17.33 -19.65
N ALA A 287 -2.64 17.91 -20.41
CA ALA A 287 -2.31 17.39 -21.73
C ALA A 287 -1.56 16.06 -21.64
N ILE A 288 -1.80 15.20 -22.63
CA ILE A 288 -0.97 14.03 -22.86
C ILE A 288 0.48 14.46 -23.15
N GLY A 289 1.45 13.70 -22.64
CA GLY A 289 2.87 14.05 -22.75
C GLY A 289 3.43 13.94 -24.16
N THR A 290 4.40 14.81 -24.44
CA THR A 290 5.16 14.86 -25.71
C THR A 290 6.60 14.42 -25.45
N PRO A 291 7.24 13.64 -26.36
CA PRO A 291 8.64 13.26 -26.23
C PRO A 291 9.56 14.46 -25.94
N GLY A 292 10.38 14.36 -24.90
CA GLY A 292 11.35 15.40 -24.52
C GLY A 292 10.78 16.57 -23.72
N ALA A 293 9.47 16.62 -23.46
CA ALA A 293 8.83 17.66 -22.66
C ALA A 293 8.45 17.15 -21.26
N GLY A 294 8.63 18.00 -20.23
CA GLY A 294 8.00 17.77 -18.93
C GLY A 294 6.49 17.99 -18.99
N SER A 295 5.76 17.46 -18.01
CA SER A 295 4.33 17.76 -17.88
C SER A 295 4.13 19.21 -17.42
N PRO A 296 3.22 19.97 -18.05
CA PRO A 296 2.89 21.33 -17.61
C PRO A 296 2.02 21.34 -16.33
N ALA A 297 1.37 20.22 -16.00
CA ALA A 297 0.56 20.12 -14.79
C ALA A 297 1.47 19.93 -13.58
N MET A 298 1.44 20.89 -12.66
CA MET A 298 2.03 20.70 -11.33
C MET A 298 1.12 19.81 -10.52
N SER A 299 1.69 18.76 -9.90
CA SER A 299 0.93 17.84 -9.09
C SER A 299 1.77 17.34 -7.90
N GLY A 300 1.16 17.23 -6.72
CA GLY A 300 1.88 16.79 -5.54
C GLY A 300 1.00 16.44 -4.35
N ILE A 301 1.47 15.46 -3.58
CA ILE A 301 0.88 15.08 -2.29
C ILE A 301 1.28 16.14 -1.26
N GLN A 302 0.30 16.70 -0.54
CA GLN A 302 0.55 17.77 0.43
C GLN A 302 0.53 17.25 1.86
N HIS A 303 -0.61 16.71 2.28
CA HIS A 303 -0.84 16.19 3.63
C HIS A 303 -1.42 14.79 3.56
N ALA A 304 -0.98 13.91 4.46
CA ALA A 304 -1.51 12.58 4.61
C ALA A 304 -1.29 12.07 6.04
N PHE A 305 -2.27 11.36 6.58
CA PHE A 305 -2.16 10.69 7.88
C PHE A 305 -3.14 9.53 7.95
N GLN A 306 -2.93 8.65 8.92
CA GLN A 306 -3.87 7.57 9.22
C GLN A 306 -4.08 7.45 10.73
N THR A 307 -5.29 7.07 11.09
CA THR A 307 -5.71 6.55 12.39
C THR A 307 -6.31 5.16 12.17
N PRO A 308 -6.57 4.36 13.22
CA PRO A 308 -7.07 2.98 13.03
C PRO A 308 -8.32 2.78 12.14
N GLN A 309 -9.20 3.77 12.03
CA GLN A 309 -10.46 3.69 11.29
C GLN A 309 -10.59 4.79 10.22
N LEU A 310 -9.55 5.58 9.97
CA LEU A 310 -9.55 6.64 8.96
C LEU A 310 -8.18 6.75 8.32
N SER A 311 -8.13 6.82 7.00
CA SER A 311 -6.93 7.31 6.31
C SER A 311 -7.29 8.56 5.52
N TYR A 312 -6.40 9.54 5.54
CA TYR A 312 -6.54 10.80 4.81
C TYR A 312 -5.32 11.05 3.94
N GLY A 313 -5.54 11.61 2.76
CA GLY A 313 -4.48 12.24 2.00
C GLY A 313 -5.03 13.17 0.94
N GLU A 314 -4.21 14.11 0.48
CA GLU A 314 -4.61 15.08 -0.54
C GLU A 314 -3.56 15.29 -1.63
N VAL A 315 -4.04 15.49 -2.85
CA VAL A 315 -3.26 15.81 -4.04
C VAL A 315 -3.74 17.13 -4.60
N THR A 316 -2.82 18.07 -4.80
CA THR A 316 -3.10 19.35 -5.46
C THR A 316 -2.55 19.32 -6.87
N THR A 317 -3.39 19.72 -7.82
CA THR A 317 -3.05 19.91 -9.23
C THR A 317 -3.39 21.30 -9.72
N ALA A 318 -2.68 21.78 -10.73
CA ALA A 318 -3.05 22.99 -11.46
C ALA A 318 -2.99 22.78 -12.98
N TYR A 319 -4.08 23.10 -13.66
CA TYR A 319 -4.20 23.10 -15.12
C TYR A 319 -5.37 23.98 -15.54
N GLN A 320 -5.36 24.46 -16.79
CA GLN A 320 -6.42 25.32 -17.33
C GLN A 320 -6.75 26.52 -16.42
N GLN A 321 -5.72 27.14 -15.83
CA GLN A 321 -5.84 28.29 -14.91
C GLN A 321 -6.69 28.03 -13.65
N ALA A 322 -7.00 26.77 -13.35
CA ALA A 322 -7.64 26.34 -12.12
C ALA A 322 -6.67 25.56 -11.23
N SER A 323 -6.81 25.76 -9.93
CA SER A 323 -6.20 24.92 -8.90
C SER A 323 -7.26 23.97 -8.36
N ILE A 324 -6.93 22.69 -8.30
CA ILE A 324 -7.81 21.61 -7.84
C ILE A 324 -7.08 20.85 -6.74
N THR A 325 -7.70 20.72 -5.57
CA THR A 325 -7.17 19.88 -4.49
C THR A 325 -8.15 18.76 -4.19
N ARG A 326 -7.75 17.54 -4.53
CA ARG A 326 -8.47 16.31 -4.26
C ARG A 326 -8.10 15.80 -2.88
N LYS A 327 -9.09 15.73 -2.00
CA LYS A 327 -8.96 15.27 -0.61
C LYS A 327 -9.67 13.92 -0.51
N THR A 328 -8.97 12.91 -0.02
CA THR A 328 -9.50 11.54 0.03
C THR A 328 -9.53 11.06 1.47
N LEU A 329 -10.71 10.65 1.92
CA LEU A 329 -10.90 9.91 3.16
C LEU A 329 -11.23 8.46 2.84
N PHE A 330 -10.55 7.53 3.49
CA PHE A 330 -10.91 6.12 3.49
C PHE A 330 -11.50 5.76 4.86
N VAL A 331 -12.82 5.60 4.88
CA VAL A 331 -13.60 5.51 6.11
C VAL A 331 -13.77 4.05 6.50
N ARG A 332 -13.24 3.67 7.67
CA ARG A 332 -13.35 2.35 8.30
C ARG A 332 -12.96 1.18 7.39
N GLY A 333 -12.13 1.43 6.38
CA GLY A 333 -11.77 0.41 5.39
C GLY A 333 -12.90 0.03 4.41
N ALA A 334 -14.04 0.72 4.45
CA ALA A 334 -15.27 0.32 3.79
C ALA A 334 -15.56 1.10 2.50
N TYR A 335 -15.40 2.42 2.52
CA TYR A 335 -15.73 3.29 1.39
C TYR A 335 -14.89 4.57 1.39
N PHE A 336 -14.91 5.28 0.26
CA PHE A 336 -14.13 6.50 0.07
C PHE A 336 -15.01 7.74 0.01
N LEU A 337 -14.60 8.82 0.66
CA LEU A 337 -15.08 10.16 0.37
C LEU A 337 -14.00 10.91 -0.41
N LEU A 338 -14.38 11.51 -1.54
CA LEU A 338 -13.52 12.37 -2.33
C LEU A 338 -14.10 13.78 -2.35
N ALA A 339 -13.39 14.73 -1.77
CA ALA A 339 -13.74 16.15 -1.84
C ALA A 339 -12.77 16.89 -2.75
N ASP A 340 -13.27 17.44 -3.85
CA ASP A 340 -12.47 18.21 -4.79
C ASP A 340 -12.74 19.70 -4.59
N ALA A 341 -11.75 20.42 -4.07
CA ALA A 341 -11.79 21.87 -3.90
C ALA A 341 -11.21 22.55 -5.12
N VAL A 342 -12.02 23.31 -5.85
CA VAL A 342 -11.63 23.97 -7.10
C VAL A 342 -11.66 25.48 -6.96
N SER A 343 -10.64 26.16 -7.50
CA SER A 343 -10.59 27.62 -7.55
C SER A 343 -9.85 28.13 -8.79
N ALA A 344 -10.36 29.19 -9.40
CA ALA A 344 -9.77 29.90 -10.52
C ALA A 344 -10.01 31.41 -10.42
N ALA A 345 -9.25 32.20 -11.20
CA ALA A 345 -9.40 33.65 -11.24
C ALA A 345 -10.63 34.12 -12.04
N ALA A 346 -11.09 33.31 -12.98
CA ALA A 346 -12.28 33.55 -13.81
C ALA A 346 -13.29 32.41 -13.65
N PRO A 347 -14.58 32.64 -13.95
CA PRO A 347 -15.57 31.58 -13.94
C PRO A 347 -15.27 30.51 -15.01
N HIS A 348 -15.28 29.25 -14.62
CA HIS A 348 -15.19 28.09 -15.50
C HIS A 348 -16.29 27.09 -15.19
N THR A 349 -16.53 26.18 -16.11
CA THR A 349 -17.39 25.02 -15.89
C THR A 349 -16.51 23.84 -15.49
N TYR A 350 -16.84 23.15 -14.40
CA TYR A 350 -16.05 22.02 -13.94
C TYR A 350 -16.82 20.72 -14.07
N THR A 351 -16.20 19.67 -14.58
CA THR A 351 -16.83 18.36 -14.74
C THR A 351 -16.07 17.31 -13.95
N TRP A 352 -16.67 16.82 -12.87
CA TRP A 352 -16.18 15.64 -12.17
C TRP A 352 -16.59 14.39 -12.94
N GLN A 353 -15.65 13.48 -13.19
CA GLN A 353 -15.93 12.26 -13.96
C GLN A 353 -15.45 10.98 -13.28
N LEU A 354 -16.22 9.91 -13.47
CA LEU A 354 -15.89 8.56 -13.01
C LEU A 354 -16.16 7.52 -14.10
N HIS A 355 -15.09 6.82 -14.43
CA HIS A 355 -14.99 5.70 -15.35
C HIS A 355 -15.08 4.42 -14.53
N GLY A 356 -16.26 3.79 -14.50
CA GLY A 356 -16.45 2.52 -13.80
C GLY A 356 -16.44 1.32 -14.74
N TYR A 357 -16.21 0.13 -14.19
CA TYR A 357 -16.18 -1.12 -14.94
C TYR A 357 -17.60 -1.65 -15.23
N GLY A 358 -18.23 -1.09 -16.26
CA GLY A 358 -19.54 -1.53 -16.76
C GLY A 358 -20.03 -0.66 -17.92
N LEU A 359 -20.95 -1.20 -18.73
CA LEU A 359 -21.55 -0.49 -19.85
C LEU A 359 -23.08 -0.45 -19.73
N ALA A 360 -23.67 0.72 -19.98
CA ALA A 360 -25.11 0.92 -19.99
C ALA A 360 -25.77 0.09 -21.09
N GLY A 361 -26.89 -0.56 -20.78
CA GLY A 361 -27.61 -1.43 -21.72
C GLY A 361 -26.94 -2.78 -21.99
N ALA A 362 -25.77 -3.07 -21.40
CA ALA A 362 -25.19 -4.40 -21.47
C ALA A 362 -26.04 -5.41 -20.67
N PRO A 363 -26.21 -6.65 -21.16
CA PRO A 363 -26.92 -7.68 -20.40
C PRO A 363 -26.13 -8.08 -19.15
N ALA A 364 -26.80 -8.56 -18.10
CA ALA A 364 -26.18 -8.93 -16.82
C ALA A 364 -25.03 -9.95 -16.94
N ALA A 365 -25.06 -10.82 -17.96
CA ALA A 365 -24.02 -11.81 -18.23
C ALA A 365 -22.83 -11.28 -19.05
N ALA A 366 -22.83 -9.99 -19.43
CA ALA A 366 -21.81 -9.43 -20.31
C ALA A 366 -20.43 -9.42 -19.66
N ALA A 367 -19.42 -9.76 -20.46
CA ALA A 367 -18.03 -9.69 -20.03
C ALA A 367 -17.58 -8.27 -19.66
N THR A 368 -18.24 -7.23 -20.19
CA THR A 368 -17.97 -5.82 -19.88
C THR A 368 -18.57 -5.34 -18.55
N GLY A 369 -19.46 -6.12 -17.94
CA GLY A 369 -20.25 -5.68 -16.78
C GLY A 369 -21.39 -4.75 -17.18
N THR A 370 -22.12 -4.23 -16.20
CA THR A 370 -23.31 -3.41 -16.42
C THR A 370 -23.19 -2.06 -15.73
N PHE A 371 -23.86 -1.05 -16.29
CA PHE A 371 -24.11 0.22 -15.61
C PHE A 371 -25.62 0.41 -15.39
N ALA A 372 -26.00 0.77 -14.18
CA ALA A 372 -27.34 1.21 -13.81
C ALA A 372 -27.32 2.73 -13.57
N ASP A 373 -28.19 3.42 -14.31
CA ASP A 373 -28.43 4.85 -14.18
C ASP A 373 -29.19 5.14 -12.87
N GLY A 374 -28.64 6.07 -12.08
CA GLY A 374 -29.28 6.66 -10.90
C GLY A 374 -29.16 8.20 -10.89
N LEU A 375 -29.03 8.84 -12.05
CA LEU A 375 -28.67 10.26 -12.18
C LEU A 375 -29.66 11.19 -11.45
N ALA A 376 -30.94 10.84 -11.42
CA ALA A 376 -31.97 11.60 -10.69
C ALA A 376 -31.76 11.59 -9.16
N ALA A 377 -31.10 10.56 -8.64
CA ALA A 377 -30.67 10.46 -7.25
C ALA A 377 -29.22 10.95 -7.03
N HIS A 378 -28.57 11.48 -8.08
CA HIS A 378 -27.15 11.84 -8.12
C HIS A 378 -26.19 10.65 -8.05
N GLU A 379 -26.64 9.50 -8.56
CA GLU A 379 -25.94 8.22 -8.47
C GLU A 379 -25.57 7.62 -9.83
N GLY A 380 -24.57 6.75 -9.82
CA GLY A 380 -24.28 5.79 -10.88
C GLY A 380 -23.75 4.50 -10.29
N THR A 381 -24.23 3.34 -10.77
CA THR A 381 -23.79 2.03 -10.27
C THR A 381 -23.19 1.19 -11.39
N TRP A 382 -21.94 0.77 -11.23
CA TRP A 382 -21.30 -0.23 -12.08
C TRP A 382 -21.30 -1.58 -11.38
N GLN A 383 -21.46 -2.67 -12.13
CA GLN A 383 -21.41 -4.02 -11.59
C GLN A 383 -20.59 -4.93 -12.50
N LYS A 384 -19.63 -5.64 -11.90
CA LYS A 384 -18.79 -6.62 -12.59
C LYS A 384 -18.51 -7.81 -11.68
N ASN A 385 -18.74 -9.02 -12.19
CA ASN A 385 -18.43 -10.28 -11.48
C ASN A 385 -19.04 -10.36 -10.06
N GLY A 386 -20.24 -9.83 -9.86
CA GLY A 386 -20.93 -9.84 -8.56
C GLY A 386 -20.44 -8.77 -7.56
N VAL A 387 -19.54 -7.88 -7.99
CA VAL A 387 -19.10 -6.72 -7.20
C VAL A 387 -19.63 -5.45 -7.86
N SER A 388 -20.23 -4.59 -7.05
CA SER A 388 -20.78 -3.31 -7.48
C SER A 388 -19.96 -2.15 -6.94
N LEU A 389 -19.92 -1.06 -7.69
CA LEU A 389 -19.46 0.26 -7.25
C LEU A 389 -20.62 1.24 -7.39
N LEU A 390 -21.16 1.71 -6.27
CA LEU A 390 -22.06 2.88 -6.25
C LEU A 390 -21.20 4.14 -6.10
N ALA A 391 -21.42 5.12 -6.97
CA ALA A 391 -20.93 6.47 -6.79
C ALA A 391 -22.11 7.41 -6.55
N HIS A 392 -22.05 8.16 -5.44
CA HIS A 392 -22.96 9.27 -5.15
C HIS A 392 -22.15 10.56 -5.13
N ILE A 393 -22.59 11.60 -5.82
CA ILE A 393 -21.76 12.79 -6.04
C ILE A 393 -22.61 14.05 -6.00
N THR A 394 -22.13 15.08 -5.33
CA THR A 394 -22.81 16.38 -5.26
C THR A 394 -21.81 17.52 -5.36
N SER A 395 -22.31 18.75 -5.50
CA SER A 395 -21.49 19.96 -5.51
C SER A 395 -22.16 21.14 -4.81
N THR A 396 -21.37 22.16 -4.49
CA THR A 396 -21.83 23.44 -3.93
C THR A 396 -22.74 24.21 -4.90
N GLY A 397 -23.63 25.04 -4.36
CA GLY A 397 -24.42 26.02 -5.13
C GLY A 397 -25.74 25.48 -5.68
N GLY A 398 -25.92 24.16 -5.73
CA GLY A 398 -27.06 23.54 -6.40
C GLY A 398 -26.99 23.70 -7.93
N GLY A 399 -27.75 22.88 -8.67
CA GLY A 399 -27.82 23.01 -10.13
C GLY A 399 -26.68 22.38 -10.92
N ALA A 400 -25.91 21.46 -10.32
CA ALA A 400 -25.09 20.56 -11.12
C ALA A 400 -25.95 19.71 -12.05
N THR A 401 -25.44 19.46 -13.25
CA THR A 401 -26.06 18.54 -14.20
C THR A 401 -25.39 17.18 -14.14
N TYR A 402 -26.19 16.14 -14.27
CA TYR A 402 -25.76 14.75 -14.21
C TYR A 402 -25.99 14.12 -15.57
N GLY A 403 -24.98 13.45 -16.09
CA GLY A 403 -25.06 12.79 -17.39
C GLY A 403 -24.09 11.64 -17.49
N THR A 404 -24.09 10.99 -18.64
CA THR A 404 -23.18 9.89 -18.94
C THR A 404 -22.50 10.09 -20.29
N ALA A 405 -21.28 9.57 -20.39
CA ALA A 405 -20.57 9.36 -21.66
C ALA A 405 -20.20 7.89 -21.83
N THR A 406 -19.63 7.55 -22.99
CA THR A 406 -19.04 6.25 -23.26
C THR A 406 -17.60 6.46 -23.70
N ASN A 407 -16.67 5.83 -22.98
CA ASN A 407 -15.23 6.01 -23.21
C ASN A 407 -14.52 4.66 -23.39
N PRO A 408 -13.51 4.59 -24.27
CA PRO A 408 -12.73 3.38 -24.48
C PRO A 408 -11.71 3.17 -23.35
N HIS A 409 -11.59 1.94 -22.88
CA HIS A 409 -10.58 1.51 -21.92
C HIS A 409 -9.96 0.21 -22.41
N GLU A 410 -8.66 0.05 -22.22
CA GLU A 410 -8.00 -1.22 -22.49
C GLU A 410 -8.34 -2.23 -21.40
N THR A 411 -9.00 -3.34 -21.76
CA THR A 411 -9.27 -4.45 -20.83
C THR A 411 -8.44 -5.68 -21.13
N THR A 412 -7.90 -5.76 -22.34
CA THR A 412 -6.96 -6.76 -22.83
C THR A 412 -5.96 -6.07 -23.75
N TYR A 413 -4.73 -6.55 -23.82
CA TYR A 413 -3.65 -5.95 -24.62
C TYR A 413 -4.13 -5.44 -25.99
N ASN A 414 -3.92 -4.14 -26.22
CA ASN A 414 -4.21 -3.43 -27.46
C ASN A 414 -5.67 -3.54 -27.94
N THR A 415 -6.60 -3.90 -27.06
CA THR A 415 -8.02 -4.06 -27.39
C THR A 415 -8.86 -3.11 -26.52
N PRO A 416 -9.48 -2.07 -27.13
CA PRO A 416 -10.35 -1.17 -26.40
C PRO A 416 -11.72 -1.81 -26.17
N GLU A 417 -12.29 -1.51 -25.01
CA GLU A 417 -13.65 -1.86 -24.60
C GLU A 417 -14.33 -0.62 -24.05
N ASN A 418 -15.57 -0.40 -24.47
CA ASN A 418 -16.34 0.78 -24.07
C ASN A 418 -16.98 0.58 -22.70
N HIS A 419 -16.86 1.59 -21.85
CA HIS A 419 -17.53 1.63 -20.55
C HIS A 419 -18.28 2.95 -20.37
N THR A 420 -19.29 2.94 -19.52
CA THR A 420 -20.06 4.14 -19.18
C THR A 420 -19.30 4.99 -18.18
N THR A 421 -19.19 6.29 -18.48
CA THR A 421 -18.59 7.31 -17.63
C THR A 421 -19.68 8.17 -17.02
N LEU A 422 -19.69 8.34 -15.71
CA LEU A 422 -20.56 9.31 -15.03
C LEU A 422 -19.93 10.70 -15.12
N LEU A 423 -20.72 11.70 -15.50
CA LEU A 423 -20.31 13.10 -15.62
C LEU A 423 -21.18 13.97 -14.70
N VAL A 424 -20.53 14.74 -13.83
CA VAL A 424 -21.20 15.73 -12.96
C VAL A 424 -20.59 17.10 -13.21
N GLN A 425 -21.37 17.96 -13.84
CA GLN A 425 -20.90 19.28 -14.25
C GLN A 425 -21.47 20.36 -13.32
N SER A 426 -20.60 21.19 -12.75
CA SER A 426 -21.03 22.35 -11.97
C SER A 426 -21.57 23.45 -12.87
N PRO A 427 -22.39 24.38 -12.33
CA PRO A 427 -22.55 25.70 -12.94
C PRO A 427 -21.21 26.41 -13.12
N SER A 428 -21.18 27.41 -14.01
CA SER A 428 -19.99 28.26 -14.19
C SER A 428 -19.70 29.05 -12.91
N ALA A 429 -18.49 28.89 -12.37
CA ALA A 429 -18.09 29.51 -11.12
C ALA A 429 -16.56 29.71 -11.02
N THR A 430 -16.13 30.66 -10.20
CA THR A 430 -14.70 30.82 -9.85
C THR A 430 -14.26 29.80 -8.79
N GLN A 431 -15.19 29.26 -8.01
CA GLN A 431 -14.95 28.26 -6.99
C GLN A 431 -16.09 27.26 -6.95
N THR A 432 -15.79 25.99 -6.74
CA THR A 432 -16.77 24.94 -6.46
C THR A 432 -16.14 23.88 -5.58
N GLN A 433 -16.97 23.17 -4.81
CA GLN A 433 -16.59 21.92 -4.16
C GLN A 433 -17.40 20.79 -4.77
N PHE A 434 -16.75 19.69 -5.10
CA PHE A 434 -17.43 18.41 -5.30
C PHE A 434 -17.24 17.53 -4.06
N LEU A 435 -18.24 16.73 -3.73
CA LEU A 435 -18.14 15.71 -2.70
C LEU A 435 -18.76 14.41 -3.21
N ALA A 436 -17.91 13.39 -3.37
CA ALA A 436 -18.27 12.07 -3.83
C ALA A 436 -18.17 11.04 -2.70
N ALA A 437 -19.06 10.06 -2.68
CA ALA A 437 -18.92 8.83 -1.92
C ALA A 437 -18.85 7.63 -2.88
N LEU A 438 -17.79 6.82 -2.76
CA LEU A 438 -17.56 5.63 -3.58
C LEU A 438 -17.65 4.38 -2.72
N TYR A 439 -18.69 3.58 -2.96
CA TYR A 439 -19.01 2.38 -2.18
C TYR A 439 -18.86 1.10 -3.00
N PRO A 440 -17.81 0.30 -2.75
CA PRO A 440 -17.77 -1.08 -3.20
C PRO A 440 -18.70 -1.95 -2.33
N TYR A 441 -19.55 -2.78 -2.96
CA TYR A 441 -20.43 -3.72 -2.24
C TYR A 441 -20.73 -4.97 -3.08
N THR A 442 -21.18 -6.05 -2.43
CA THR A 442 -21.52 -7.34 -3.09
C THR A 442 -22.97 -7.77 -2.91
N THR A 443 -23.65 -7.24 -1.89
CA THR A 443 -25.00 -7.69 -1.51
C THR A 443 -25.97 -6.52 -1.42
N GLN A 444 -25.89 -5.71 -0.36
CA GLN A 444 -26.77 -4.57 -0.15
C GLN A 444 -26.07 -3.26 -0.49
N PRO A 445 -26.67 -2.41 -1.35
CA PRO A 445 -26.16 -1.07 -1.58
C PRO A 445 -26.33 -0.22 -0.31
N PRO A 446 -25.41 0.73 -0.05
CA PRO A 446 -25.62 1.74 0.98
C PRO A 446 -26.79 2.65 0.59
N GLN A 447 -27.34 3.38 1.55
CA GLN A 447 -28.29 4.47 1.26
C GLN A 447 -27.56 5.80 1.40
N VAL A 448 -27.51 6.59 0.33
CA VAL A 448 -26.84 7.89 0.33
C VAL A 448 -27.84 8.97 -0.12
N ALA A 449 -27.81 10.11 0.56
CA ALA A 449 -28.64 11.25 0.23
C ALA A 449 -27.79 12.51 0.09
N THR A 450 -28.08 13.33 -0.92
CA THR A 450 -27.52 14.69 -1.02
C THR A 450 -28.20 15.62 -0.02
N THR A 451 -27.39 16.36 0.72
CA THR A 451 -27.81 17.28 1.79
C THR A 451 -27.21 18.68 1.59
N SER A 452 -26.62 18.91 0.40
CA SER A 452 -25.95 20.15 -0.01
C SER A 452 -26.79 21.39 0.22
N GLN A 453 -26.13 22.46 0.62
CA GLN A 453 -26.69 23.80 0.72
C GLN A 453 -26.00 24.74 -0.27
N ALA A 454 -26.41 26.01 -0.30
CA ALA A 454 -25.82 26.99 -1.20
C ALA A 454 -24.28 27.09 -1.07
N ALA A 455 -23.76 26.97 0.16
CA ALA A 455 -22.33 27.11 0.46
C ALA A 455 -21.59 25.77 0.71
N THR A 456 -22.29 24.64 0.69
CA THR A 456 -21.72 23.34 1.06
C THR A 456 -22.10 22.25 0.05
N ALA A 457 -21.13 21.43 -0.35
CA ALA A 457 -21.37 20.14 -0.99
C ALA A 457 -21.50 19.12 0.13
N ALA A 458 -22.66 18.52 0.34
CA ALA A 458 -22.94 17.69 1.50
C ALA A 458 -23.72 16.43 1.15
N LEU A 459 -23.41 15.35 1.86
CA LEU A 459 -24.11 14.08 1.76
C LEU A 459 -24.22 13.42 3.13
N ALA A 460 -25.21 12.56 3.26
CA ALA A 460 -25.38 11.66 4.39
C ALA A 460 -25.51 10.22 3.88
N ALA A 461 -24.89 9.28 4.58
CA ALA A 461 -24.95 7.87 4.25
C ALA A 461 -25.40 7.05 5.45
N THR A 462 -26.35 6.13 5.22
CA THR A 462 -26.86 5.22 6.23
C THR A 462 -26.49 3.80 5.86
N SER A 463 -25.86 3.12 6.82
CA SER A 463 -25.51 1.70 6.77
C SER A 463 -26.07 0.99 8.01
N PRO A 464 -26.15 -0.35 8.04
CA PRO A 464 -26.67 -1.07 9.21
C PRO A 464 -25.97 -0.74 10.54
N GLY A 465 -24.71 -0.27 10.51
CA GLY A 465 -23.95 0.06 11.72
C GLY A 465 -23.79 1.55 12.01
N PHE A 466 -23.90 2.42 10.99
CA PHE A 466 -23.50 3.82 11.10
C PHE A 466 -24.40 4.75 10.27
N VAL A 467 -24.59 5.95 10.81
CA VAL A 467 -25.08 7.12 10.08
C VAL A 467 -23.92 8.11 9.96
N ASP A 468 -23.48 8.33 8.73
CA ASP A 468 -22.36 9.19 8.39
C ASP A 468 -22.86 10.47 7.71
N VAL A 469 -22.26 11.60 8.06
CA VAL A 469 -22.51 12.91 7.45
C VAL A 469 -21.18 13.50 7.03
N ALA A 470 -21.10 14.00 5.79
CA ALA A 470 -19.93 14.66 5.27
C ALA A 470 -20.31 15.94 4.52
N PHE A 471 -19.52 17.00 4.68
CA PHE A 471 -19.69 18.22 3.91
C PHE A 471 -18.38 18.96 3.65
N ALA A 472 -18.24 19.47 2.44
CA ALA A 472 -17.12 20.27 1.97
C ALA A 472 -17.57 21.71 1.66
N GLN A 473 -16.67 22.67 1.91
CA GLN A 473 -16.96 24.10 1.78
C GLN A 473 -15.69 24.91 1.47
N ALA A 474 -15.86 26.04 0.79
CA ALA A 474 -14.76 26.94 0.46
C ALA A 474 -14.46 27.93 1.59
N ASP A 475 -15.49 28.43 2.26
CA ASP A 475 -15.34 29.24 3.46
C ASP A 475 -15.16 28.38 4.69
N SER A 476 -14.68 29.02 5.75
CA SER A 476 -14.32 28.34 6.97
C SER A 476 -15.17 28.82 8.14
N VAL A 477 -16.36 29.32 7.85
CA VAL A 477 -17.35 29.69 8.86
C VAL A 477 -18.08 28.43 9.29
N LEU A 478 -18.59 28.42 10.52
CA LEU A 478 -19.40 27.33 11.04
C LEU A 478 -20.66 27.15 10.17
N ARG A 479 -20.76 26.04 9.44
CA ARG A 479 -21.92 25.67 8.61
C ARG A 479 -22.56 24.40 9.16
N ALA A 480 -23.86 24.28 8.96
CA ALA A 480 -24.67 23.18 9.44
C ALA A 480 -25.06 22.22 8.29
N ASP A 481 -24.97 20.92 8.52
CA ASP A 481 -25.68 19.92 7.72
C ASP A 481 -27.14 19.82 8.19
N ALA A 482 -28.08 20.18 7.31
CA ALA A 482 -29.52 20.21 7.62
C ALA A 482 -30.27 18.99 7.07
N SER A 483 -29.59 17.85 6.95
CA SER A 483 -30.11 16.63 6.32
C SER A 483 -31.29 15.98 7.06
N GLY A 484 -31.39 16.21 8.37
CA GLY A 484 -32.33 15.50 9.24
C GLY A 484 -32.07 13.99 9.37
N GLN A 485 -30.94 13.48 8.84
CA GLN A 485 -30.58 12.06 8.90
C GLN A 485 -30.01 11.68 10.27
N LEU A 486 -29.41 12.64 10.96
CA LEU A 486 -29.06 12.51 12.37
C LEU A 486 -30.12 13.18 13.25
N PRO A 487 -30.31 12.70 14.50
CA PRO A 487 -31.27 13.30 15.45
C PRO A 487 -31.02 14.79 15.71
N GLN A 488 -29.78 15.24 15.54
CA GLN A 488 -29.37 16.62 15.68
C GLN A 488 -28.47 17.06 14.52
N VAL A 489 -28.61 18.32 14.13
CA VAL A 489 -27.81 18.97 13.10
C VAL A 489 -26.33 18.97 13.47
N VAL A 490 -25.47 18.56 12.55
CA VAL A 490 -24.01 18.66 12.70
C VAL A 490 -23.56 20.00 12.14
N SER A 491 -22.71 20.75 12.84
CA SER A 491 -22.10 21.97 12.30
C SER A 491 -20.60 22.01 12.51
N ALA A 492 -19.84 22.46 11.49
CA ALA A 492 -18.37 22.54 11.56
C ALA A 492 -17.82 23.68 10.68
N ASP A 493 -16.59 24.11 10.95
CA ASP A 493 -15.92 25.25 10.32
C ASP A 493 -14.69 24.86 9.47
N GLY A 494 -14.50 23.55 9.28
CA GLY A 494 -13.45 22.99 8.44
C GLY A 494 -13.81 23.04 6.96
N GLN A 495 -12.80 22.87 6.09
CA GLN A 495 -13.00 22.85 4.64
C GLN A 495 -13.56 21.51 4.13
N LEU A 496 -13.28 20.43 4.86
CA LEU A 496 -13.89 19.12 4.71
C LEU A 496 -14.20 18.60 6.11
N ASN A 497 -15.46 18.19 6.32
CA ASN A 497 -15.96 17.77 7.62
C ASN A 497 -16.63 16.41 7.47
N PHE A 498 -16.45 15.57 8.48
CA PHE A 498 -17.04 14.25 8.59
C PHE A 498 -17.45 13.99 10.03
N TYR A 499 -18.64 13.45 10.22
CA TYR A 499 -19.14 13.00 11.50
C TYR A 499 -19.89 11.68 11.31
N SER A 500 -19.70 10.76 12.25
CA SER A 500 -20.29 9.44 12.25
C SER A 500 -20.87 9.14 13.62
N ALA A 501 -22.10 8.65 13.62
CA ALA A 501 -22.74 8.06 14.77
C ALA A 501 -23.07 6.58 14.51
N THR A 502 -23.17 5.79 15.57
CA THR A 502 -23.77 4.45 15.50
C THR A 502 -25.26 4.56 15.14
N ALA A 503 -25.88 3.44 14.75
CA ALA A 503 -27.33 3.40 14.53
C ALA A 503 -28.16 3.85 15.76
N ASP A 504 -27.61 3.69 16.96
CA ASP A 504 -28.23 4.11 18.23
C ASP A 504 -27.99 5.60 18.56
N GLY A 505 -27.23 6.31 17.72
CA GLY A 505 -26.93 7.74 17.87
C GLY A 505 -25.67 8.06 18.68
N ASP A 506 -24.91 7.05 19.13
CA ASP A 506 -23.67 7.25 19.86
C ASP A 506 -22.55 7.75 18.95
N PHE A 507 -21.65 8.58 19.48
CA PHE A 507 -20.46 9.01 18.76
C PHE A 507 -19.58 7.83 18.31
N ALA A 508 -19.26 7.79 17.01
CA ALA A 508 -18.34 6.81 16.44
C ALA A 508 -17.03 7.46 15.99
N GLN A 509 -17.10 8.50 15.15
CA GLN A 509 -15.91 9.07 14.51
C GLN A 509 -16.18 10.49 14.01
N LEU A 510 -15.15 11.34 13.98
CA LEU A 510 -15.17 12.61 13.28
C LEU A 510 -13.85 12.90 12.57
N PHE A 511 -13.93 13.78 11.58
CA PHE A 511 -12.79 14.43 10.96
C PHE A 511 -13.14 15.88 10.59
N VAL A 512 -12.21 16.79 10.83
CA VAL A 512 -12.32 18.21 10.47
C VAL A 512 -11.00 18.64 9.83
N GLN A 513 -11.04 19.04 8.57
CA GLN A 513 -9.88 19.57 7.87
C GLN A 513 -9.72 21.08 8.10
N ALA A 514 -8.53 21.50 8.51
CA ALA A 514 -8.16 22.89 8.72
C ALA A 514 -9.17 23.69 9.57
N GLY A 515 -9.88 23.06 10.51
CA GLY A 515 -10.96 23.67 11.30
C GLY A 515 -10.65 23.81 12.78
N THR A 516 -11.56 24.45 13.51
CA THR A 516 -11.48 24.68 14.97
C THR A 516 -12.66 24.14 15.74
N ALA A 517 -13.78 23.82 15.11
CA ALA A 517 -14.99 23.43 15.80
C ALA A 517 -15.83 22.42 15.02
N LEU A 518 -16.39 21.46 15.75
CA LEU A 518 -17.52 20.64 15.32
C LEU A 518 -18.49 20.50 16.48
N GLN A 519 -19.78 20.73 16.22
CA GLN A 519 -20.86 20.62 17.19
C GLN A 519 -22.01 19.80 16.64
N VAL A 520 -22.74 19.14 17.54
CA VAL A 520 -23.96 18.38 17.23
C VAL A 520 -25.08 19.01 18.04
N GLY A 521 -26.07 19.57 17.35
CA GLY A 521 -27.02 20.50 17.93
C GLY A 521 -26.31 21.73 18.50
N VAL A 522 -26.54 21.99 19.79
CA VAL A 522 -25.86 23.06 20.55
C VAL A 522 -24.61 22.58 21.29
N SER A 523 -24.36 21.27 21.28
CA SER A 523 -23.30 20.64 22.06
C SER A 523 -21.99 20.62 21.26
N PRO A 524 -20.92 21.30 21.69
CA PRO A 524 -19.63 21.18 21.04
C PRO A 524 -19.11 19.75 21.23
N VAL A 525 -18.72 19.07 20.15
CA VAL A 525 -18.09 17.74 20.20
C VAL A 525 -16.57 17.86 20.11
N LEU A 526 -16.10 18.86 19.36
CA LEU A 526 -14.70 19.21 19.20
C LEU A 526 -14.55 20.72 19.23
N ARG A 527 -13.56 21.20 19.99
CA ARG A 527 -12.98 22.54 19.84
C ARG A 527 -11.46 22.43 19.79
N ALA A 528 -10.82 23.27 18.98
CA ALA A 528 -9.39 23.39 18.92
C ALA A 528 -8.98 24.86 19.10
N SER A 529 -7.86 25.09 19.80
CA SER A 529 -7.32 26.45 20.01
C SER A 529 -6.88 27.15 18.73
N ARG A 530 -6.69 26.40 17.64
CA ARG A 530 -6.33 26.90 16.31
C ARG A 530 -6.69 25.90 15.22
N ARG A 531 -6.76 26.38 13.97
CA ARG A 531 -7.04 25.54 12.79
C ARG A 531 -6.01 24.42 12.64
N ALA A 532 -6.50 23.20 12.52
CA ALA A 532 -5.72 21.99 12.26
C ALA A 532 -6.59 20.95 11.55
N ASP A 533 -5.96 19.94 10.96
CA ASP A 533 -6.66 18.72 10.55
C ASP A 533 -6.75 17.83 11.78
N ILE A 534 -7.96 17.43 12.13
CA ILE A 534 -8.24 16.74 13.38
C ILE A 534 -9.06 15.50 13.04
N SER A 535 -8.61 14.34 13.54
CA SER A 535 -9.38 13.10 13.56
C SER A 535 -9.57 12.65 14.99
N TRP A 536 -10.77 12.17 15.31
CA TRP A 536 -11.10 11.62 16.61
C TRP A 536 -12.10 10.47 16.42
N GLN A 537 -11.86 9.33 17.06
CA GLN A 537 -12.66 8.13 16.82
C GLN A 537 -12.67 7.20 18.02
N ARG A 538 -13.80 6.52 18.20
CA ARG A 538 -13.97 5.44 19.16
C ARG A 538 -13.64 4.11 18.49
N THR A 539 -12.53 3.49 18.87
CA THR A 539 -12.06 2.23 18.25
C THR A 539 -12.51 0.99 19.00
N SER A 540 -12.86 1.13 20.29
CA SER A 540 -13.55 0.10 21.06
C SER A 540 -14.44 0.73 22.13
N ALA A 541 -15.14 -0.08 22.92
CA ALA A 541 -15.96 0.40 24.02
C ALA A 541 -15.20 1.33 24.99
N SER A 542 -13.91 1.05 25.22
CA SER A 542 -13.05 1.77 26.17
C SER A 542 -11.86 2.48 25.54
N ARG A 543 -11.71 2.48 24.20
CA ARG A 543 -10.53 3.05 23.53
C ARG A 543 -10.93 4.06 22.47
N TYR A 544 -10.22 5.18 22.47
CA TYR A 544 -10.33 6.22 21.46
C TYR A 544 -8.95 6.56 20.90
N ASP A 545 -8.92 6.96 19.64
CA ASP A 545 -7.72 7.37 18.94
C ASP A 545 -7.95 8.75 18.33
N GLY A 546 -6.92 9.60 18.41
CA GLY A 546 -6.96 10.95 17.88
C GLY A 546 -5.70 11.29 17.08
N TYR A 547 -5.84 12.31 16.25
CA TYR A 547 -4.75 12.93 15.51
C TYR A 547 -5.00 14.44 15.40
N ALA A 548 -3.93 15.22 15.47
CA ALA A 548 -3.93 16.61 15.03
C ALA A 548 -2.71 16.87 14.14
N SER A 549 -2.88 17.62 13.04
CA SER A 549 -1.79 17.92 12.10
C SER A 549 -0.78 18.96 12.56
N ARG A 550 -0.92 19.50 13.78
CA ARG A 550 0.00 20.46 14.40
C ARG A 550 -0.27 20.65 15.89
N ALA A 551 0.65 21.37 16.55
CA ALA A 551 0.48 21.81 17.93
C ALA A 551 -0.84 22.58 18.12
N THR A 552 -1.66 22.12 19.05
CA THR A 552 -2.99 22.67 19.34
C THR A 552 -3.46 22.18 20.72
N THR A 553 -4.46 22.85 21.29
CA THR A 553 -5.22 22.34 22.44
C THR A 553 -6.57 21.88 21.94
N LEU A 554 -6.90 20.61 22.15
CA LEU A 554 -8.19 20.03 21.81
C LEU A 554 -9.06 19.97 23.06
N THR A 555 -10.32 20.36 22.95
CA THR A 555 -11.38 20.07 23.92
C THR A 555 -12.40 19.16 23.23
N ILE A 556 -12.55 17.95 23.74
CA ILE A 556 -13.36 16.88 23.13
C ILE A 556 -14.33 16.32 24.16
N ASN A 557 -15.54 15.97 23.72
CA ASN A 557 -16.49 15.29 24.59
C ASN A 557 -16.00 13.87 24.87
N LEU A 558 -16.01 13.50 26.15
CA LEU A 558 -15.64 12.18 26.62
C LEU A 558 -16.52 11.81 27.82
N PRO A 559 -17.32 10.74 27.74
CA PRO A 559 -18.40 10.48 28.69
C PRO A 559 -17.90 10.24 30.12
N GLU A 560 -16.67 9.78 30.27
CA GLU A 560 -16.08 9.39 31.55
C GLU A 560 -14.63 9.86 31.63
N SER A 561 -14.10 9.94 32.86
CA SER A 561 -12.71 10.33 33.08
C SER A 561 -11.76 9.29 32.46
N PRO A 562 -10.75 9.71 31.69
CA PRO A 562 -9.83 8.76 31.07
C PRO A 562 -8.90 8.14 32.12
N ALA A 563 -8.65 6.84 32.00
CA ALA A 563 -7.61 6.15 32.75
C ALA A 563 -6.22 6.61 32.28
N THR A 564 -6.02 6.72 30.96
CA THR A 564 -4.77 7.23 30.37
C THR A 564 -5.03 8.07 29.13
N VAL A 565 -4.17 9.06 28.91
CA VAL A 565 -4.03 9.77 27.64
C VAL A 565 -2.57 9.71 27.24
N ALA A 566 -2.25 9.04 26.13
CA ALA A 566 -0.88 8.74 25.74
C ALA A 566 -0.61 9.11 24.27
N GLY A 567 0.60 9.52 23.96
CA GLY A 567 1.04 9.87 22.61
C GLY A 567 2.28 10.74 22.66
N SER A 568 3.20 10.57 21.73
CA SER A 568 4.50 11.27 21.73
C SER A 568 4.37 12.79 21.67
N GLY A 569 3.25 13.32 21.15
CA GLY A 569 2.97 14.76 21.10
C GLY A 569 2.15 15.29 22.27
N VAL A 570 1.68 14.45 23.20
CA VAL A 570 0.85 14.87 24.35
C VAL A 570 1.72 15.61 25.39
N ALA A 571 1.40 16.88 25.64
CA ALA A 571 2.07 17.71 26.63
C ALA A 571 1.48 17.55 28.02
N SER A 572 0.16 17.54 28.09
CA SER A 572 -0.67 17.49 29.29
C SER A 572 -2.12 17.24 28.88
N TYR A 573 -2.94 16.77 29.82
CA TYR A 573 -4.37 16.67 29.64
C TYR A 573 -5.09 17.01 30.95
N ALA A 574 -6.35 17.42 30.85
CA ALA A 574 -7.24 17.68 31.98
C ALA A 574 -8.65 17.22 31.64
N TYR A 575 -9.34 16.59 32.59
CA TYR A 575 -10.72 16.16 32.41
C TYR A 575 -11.65 16.98 33.31
N ASP A 576 -12.71 17.54 32.72
CA ASP A 576 -13.80 18.22 33.40
C ASP A 576 -14.98 17.26 33.50
N ALA A 577 -15.23 16.75 34.70
CA ALA A 577 -16.30 15.78 34.96
C ALA A 577 -17.70 16.41 34.86
N ASP A 578 -17.86 17.69 35.21
CA ASP A 578 -19.15 18.38 35.17
C ASP A 578 -19.60 18.60 33.72
N ARG A 579 -18.63 18.84 32.82
CA ARG A 579 -18.89 19.04 31.38
C ARG A 579 -18.68 17.79 30.54
N GLN A 580 -18.18 16.70 31.12
CA GLN A 580 -17.76 15.49 30.40
C GLN A 580 -16.83 15.82 29.23
N GLN A 581 -15.81 16.63 29.50
CA GLN A 581 -14.89 17.14 28.48
C GLN A 581 -13.43 16.83 28.83
N LEU A 582 -12.72 16.27 27.87
CA LEU A 582 -11.28 16.08 27.94
C LEU A 582 -10.58 17.20 27.16
N GLN A 583 -9.68 17.90 27.83
CA GLN A 583 -8.73 18.81 27.20
C GLN A 583 -7.38 18.10 27.00
N VAL A 584 -6.85 18.11 25.79
CA VAL A 584 -5.54 17.55 25.44
C VAL A 584 -4.67 18.63 24.80
N VAL A 585 -3.50 18.89 25.36
CA VAL A 585 -2.52 19.83 24.81
C VAL A 585 -1.49 19.07 24.01
N LEU A 586 -1.36 19.36 22.71
CA LEU A 586 -0.42 18.73 21.80
C LEU A 586 0.71 19.69 21.40
N ARG A 587 1.97 19.21 21.42
CA ARG A 587 3.16 20.02 21.11
C ARG A 587 3.53 20.05 19.63
N ALA A 588 3.02 19.13 18.83
CA ALA A 588 3.34 18.96 17.42
C ALA A 588 2.23 18.18 16.71
N ALA A 589 2.42 17.91 15.42
CA ALA A 589 1.59 16.94 14.71
C ALA A 589 1.79 15.55 15.33
N SER A 590 0.72 14.91 15.80
CA SER A 590 0.84 13.62 16.48
C SER A 590 -0.48 12.88 16.55
N THR A 591 -0.39 11.55 16.52
CA THR A 591 -1.44 10.69 17.03
C THR A 591 -1.41 10.64 18.56
N PHE A 592 -2.56 10.37 19.16
CA PHE A 592 -2.69 10.11 20.59
C PHE A 592 -3.82 9.10 20.83
N GLU A 593 -3.78 8.43 21.97
CA GLU A 593 -4.72 7.44 22.42
C GLU A 593 -5.33 7.88 23.76
N VAL A 594 -6.61 7.60 23.94
CA VAL A 594 -7.33 7.78 25.21
C VAL A 594 -7.97 6.45 25.58
N GLN A 595 -7.65 5.97 26.78
CA GLN A 595 -8.20 4.75 27.34
C GLN A 595 -9.13 5.09 28.49
N LEU A 596 -10.37 4.60 28.43
CA LEU A 596 -11.34 4.67 29.52
C LEU A 596 -11.13 3.52 30.52
N PRO A 597 -11.53 3.71 31.78
CA PRO A 597 -11.58 2.63 32.78
C PRO A 597 -12.50 1.48 32.30
N VAL A 598 -12.16 0.24 32.64
CA VAL A 598 -13.02 -0.91 32.36
C VAL A 598 -14.05 -1.05 33.48
N ALA A 599 -15.34 -1.07 33.15
CA ALA A 599 -16.42 -1.22 34.13
C ALA A 599 -16.23 -2.47 35.01
N GLY A 600 -16.18 -2.28 36.34
CA GLY A 600 -16.00 -3.36 37.32
C GLY A 600 -14.76 -3.23 38.22
N HIS A 601 -13.88 -2.27 37.96
CA HIS A 601 -12.80 -1.89 38.90
C HIS A 601 -13.09 -0.48 39.44
N PRO A 602 -13.29 -0.30 40.76
CA PRO A 602 -13.42 1.05 41.31
C PRO A 602 -12.16 1.85 41.01
N ALA A 603 -12.33 3.15 40.76
CA ALA A 603 -11.25 4.13 40.67
C ALA A 603 -10.56 4.31 42.03
N GLY A 604 -9.88 3.27 42.49
CA GLY A 604 -8.88 3.31 43.53
C GLY A 604 -7.52 3.40 42.84
N VAL A 605 -6.69 4.33 43.33
CA VAL A 605 -5.30 4.57 42.91
C VAL A 605 -4.66 3.27 42.38
N SER A 606 -4.63 3.12 41.06
CA SER A 606 -3.93 2.01 40.44
C SER A 606 -2.45 2.30 40.67
N PRO A 607 -1.71 1.47 41.43
CA PRO A 607 -0.27 1.67 41.53
C PRO A 607 0.28 1.64 40.10
N LEU A 608 1.10 2.62 39.74
CA LEU A 608 1.64 2.71 38.39
C LEU A 608 2.29 1.36 38.05
N PRO A 609 1.84 0.66 36.99
CA PRO A 609 2.44 -0.60 36.62
C PRO A 609 3.90 -0.38 36.24
N VAL A 610 4.77 -1.33 36.55
CA VAL A 610 6.15 -1.34 36.00
C VAL A 610 6.03 -1.16 34.49
N VAL A 611 6.73 -0.16 33.97
CA VAL A 611 6.77 0.09 32.54
C VAL A 611 7.91 -0.73 31.98
N LEU A 612 7.60 -1.83 31.30
CA LEU A 612 8.60 -2.63 30.60
C LEU A 612 9.14 -1.82 29.41
N ALA A 613 10.46 -1.59 29.36
CA ALA A 613 11.10 -0.86 28.27
C ALA A 613 11.35 -1.78 27.07
N ASP A 614 11.85 -2.98 27.33
CA ASP A 614 12.09 -4.02 26.32
C ASP A 614 12.10 -5.41 26.94
N PHE A 615 11.84 -6.42 26.13
CA PHE A 615 12.06 -7.83 26.46
C PHE A 615 12.51 -8.57 25.20
N GLY A 616 13.62 -9.29 25.32
CA GLY A 616 14.24 -10.03 24.23
C GLY A 616 14.84 -11.34 24.69
N GLY A 617 15.23 -12.14 23.71
CA GLY A 617 15.87 -13.42 23.97
C GLY A 617 16.70 -13.87 22.77
N GLN A 618 17.73 -14.65 23.05
CA GLN A 618 18.57 -15.26 22.03
C GLN A 618 19.01 -16.65 22.46
N ARG A 619 19.18 -17.55 21.49
CA ARG A 619 19.70 -18.89 21.74
C ARG A 619 21.22 -18.84 21.87
N VAL A 620 21.76 -19.42 22.94
CA VAL A 620 23.21 -19.51 23.22
C VAL A 620 23.56 -20.98 23.48
N GLY A 621 24.03 -21.67 22.43
CA GLY A 621 24.22 -23.12 22.45
C GLY A 621 22.88 -23.86 22.55
N ALA A 622 22.75 -24.79 23.51
CA ALA A 622 21.48 -25.48 23.79
C ALA A 622 20.50 -24.64 24.63
N ALA A 623 20.98 -23.57 25.29
CA ALA A 623 20.18 -22.75 26.20
C ALA A 623 19.57 -21.53 25.48
N VAL A 624 18.55 -20.93 26.09
CA VAL A 624 18.03 -19.62 25.70
C VAL A 624 18.38 -18.60 26.79
N GLN A 625 18.95 -17.48 26.39
CA GLN A 625 19.23 -16.34 27.25
C GLN A 625 18.18 -15.26 26.98
N LEU A 626 17.39 -14.95 28.00
CA LEU A 626 16.42 -13.86 28.01
C LEU A 626 17.02 -12.64 28.73
N SER A 627 16.65 -11.45 28.28
CA SER A 627 17.00 -10.18 28.91
C SER A 627 15.88 -9.17 28.75
N TRP A 628 15.66 -8.33 29.76
CA TRP A 628 14.70 -7.24 29.71
C TRP A 628 15.14 -6.06 30.55
N HIS A 629 14.51 -4.92 30.27
CA HIS A 629 14.67 -3.71 31.06
C HIS A 629 13.32 -3.16 31.50
N THR A 630 13.27 -2.65 32.73
CA THR A 630 12.16 -1.87 33.25
C THR A 630 12.53 -0.39 33.16
N ALA A 631 11.64 0.47 32.67
CA ALA A 631 11.86 1.92 32.68
C ALA A 631 11.65 2.51 34.08
N SER A 632 10.70 1.95 34.83
CA SER A 632 10.44 2.25 36.25
C SER A 632 9.70 1.08 36.89
N GLU A 633 9.91 0.89 38.18
CA GLU A 633 9.28 -0.12 39.03
C GLU A 633 8.55 0.58 40.19
N GLN A 634 7.27 0.30 40.37
CA GLN A 634 6.53 0.68 41.59
C GLN A 634 5.64 -0.49 42.00
N HIS A 635 5.71 -0.84 43.28
CA HIS A 635 5.03 -1.96 43.92
C HIS A 635 5.19 -3.28 43.16
N SER A 636 6.32 -3.49 42.47
CA SER A 636 6.57 -4.72 41.72
C SER A 636 7.01 -5.84 42.65
N LEU A 637 6.40 -7.02 42.54
CA LEU A 637 6.84 -8.23 43.21
C LEU A 637 7.95 -8.94 42.43
N GLY A 638 7.86 -8.92 41.10
CA GLY A 638 8.84 -9.54 40.19
C GLY A 638 8.20 -10.12 38.92
N PHE A 639 8.96 -10.96 38.23
CA PHE A 639 8.62 -11.50 36.92
C PHE A 639 8.64 -13.03 36.93
N ALA A 640 7.49 -13.64 36.64
CA ALA A 640 7.41 -15.04 36.29
C ALA A 640 7.78 -15.19 34.81
N VAL A 641 8.91 -15.82 34.54
CA VAL A 641 9.34 -16.15 33.18
C VAL A 641 8.53 -17.35 32.71
N GLN A 642 7.80 -17.18 31.62
CA GLN A 642 6.95 -18.22 31.07
C GLN A 642 7.45 -18.66 29.70
N ARG A 643 7.30 -19.95 29.42
CA ARG A 643 7.66 -20.60 28.16
C ARG A 643 6.47 -21.36 27.60
N GLN A 644 6.30 -21.34 26.28
CA GLN A 644 5.33 -22.16 25.56
C GLN A 644 6.02 -22.92 24.44
N THR A 645 5.74 -24.21 24.37
CA THR A 645 6.26 -25.15 23.36
C THR A 645 5.12 -25.84 22.59
N THR A 646 3.91 -25.81 23.15
CA THR A 646 2.68 -26.34 22.56
C THR A 646 1.56 -25.29 22.66
N ALA A 647 0.50 -25.53 23.44
CA ALA A 647 -0.68 -24.65 23.53
C ALA A 647 -0.65 -23.66 24.70
N ASP A 648 -0.09 -24.04 25.85
CA ASP A 648 -0.11 -23.24 27.09
C ASP A 648 1.28 -22.74 27.51
N PHE A 649 1.30 -21.58 28.18
CA PHE A 649 2.51 -21.02 28.80
C PHE A 649 2.71 -21.60 30.21
N GLU A 650 3.83 -22.28 30.42
CA GLU A 650 4.30 -22.76 31.73
C GLU A 650 5.30 -21.77 32.35
N THR A 651 5.23 -21.56 33.68
CA THR A 651 6.24 -20.76 34.38
C THR A 651 7.50 -21.60 34.60
N ILE A 652 8.63 -21.15 34.06
CA ILE A 652 9.92 -21.83 34.13
C ILE A 652 10.91 -21.17 35.10
N GLY A 653 10.57 -19.99 35.63
CA GLY A 653 11.41 -19.32 36.62
C GLY A 653 10.79 -18.04 37.17
N TRP A 654 11.39 -17.52 38.23
CA TRP A 654 11.01 -16.28 38.88
C TRP A 654 12.24 -15.38 39.03
N VAL A 655 12.08 -14.10 38.69
CA VAL A 655 13.10 -13.07 38.92
C VAL A 655 12.46 -11.95 39.75
N ALA A 656 12.95 -11.75 40.97
CA ALA A 656 12.46 -10.67 41.83
C ALA A 656 12.77 -9.30 41.22
N SER A 657 11.87 -8.34 41.44
CA SER A 657 12.11 -6.93 41.10
C SER A 657 13.20 -6.32 41.99
N ALA A 658 13.71 -5.16 41.61
CA ALA A 658 14.68 -4.37 42.37
C ALA A 658 14.01 -3.47 43.43
N GLY A 659 12.67 -3.53 43.54
CA GLY A 659 11.87 -2.66 44.41
C GLY A 659 11.51 -1.34 43.73
N ASP A 660 10.89 -0.43 44.49
CA ASP A 660 10.40 0.84 43.95
C ASP A 660 11.56 1.71 43.43
N SER A 661 11.56 1.95 42.12
CA SER A 661 12.62 2.67 41.40
C SER A 661 12.06 3.46 40.22
N ALA A 662 12.42 4.73 40.14
CA ALA A 662 12.21 5.55 38.94
C ALA A 662 13.38 5.46 37.93
N ARG A 663 14.37 4.60 38.19
CA ARG A 663 15.53 4.35 37.32
C ARG A 663 15.41 3.01 36.63
N GLN A 664 15.96 2.93 35.42
CA GLN A 664 15.97 1.71 34.63
C GLN A 664 16.76 0.59 35.32
N HIS A 665 16.18 -0.61 35.37
CA HIS A 665 16.86 -1.82 35.83
C HIS A 665 16.97 -2.84 34.71
N SER A 666 18.03 -3.65 34.76
CA SER A 666 18.33 -4.68 33.76
C SER A 666 18.24 -6.05 34.39
N TYR A 667 17.57 -6.97 33.71
CA TYR A 667 17.34 -8.33 34.18
C TYR A 667 17.70 -9.34 33.11
N ALA A 668 18.05 -10.54 33.56
CA ALA A 668 18.38 -11.65 32.68
C ALA A 668 17.91 -12.98 33.28
N PHE A 669 17.49 -13.90 32.42
CA PHE A 669 17.12 -15.25 32.80
C PHE A 669 17.65 -16.25 31.77
N ARG A 670 18.25 -17.35 32.24
CA ARG A 670 18.80 -18.39 31.37
C ARG A 670 17.97 -19.67 31.46
N ASP A 671 17.27 -20.01 30.39
CA ASP A 671 16.62 -21.31 30.25
C ASP A 671 17.62 -22.35 29.71
N ALA A 672 18.22 -23.12 30.60
CA ALA A 672 19.14 -24.20 30.25
C ALA A 672 18.43 -25.45 29.69
N ALA A 673 17.12 -25.59 29.91
CA ALA A 673 16.29 -26.71 29.47
C ALA A 673 15.43 -26.33 28.25
N ALA A 674 15.84 -25.30 27.50
CA ALA A 674 15.10 -24.80 26.35
C ALA A 674 15.03 -25.87 25.24
N PRO A 675 13.83 -26.18 24.71
CA PRO A 675 13.71 -27.19 23.66
C PRO A 675 14.44 -26.83 22.38
N ALA A 676 14.94 -27.88 21.72
CA ALA A 676 15.62 -27.81 20.44
C ALA A 676 14.69 -27.41 19.28
N THR A 677 13.38 -27.63 19.41
CA THR A 677 12.37 -27.37 18.35
C THR A 677 11.93 -25.91 18.25
N GLY A 678 12.41 -25.04 19.14
CA GLY A 678 11.95 -23.66 19.28
C GLY A 678 10.92 -23.52 20.40
N ALA A 679 10.79 -22.30 20.93
CA ALA A 679 9.89 -21.98 22.02
C ALA A 679 9.52 -20.50 22.03
N TYR A 680 8.37 -20.19 22.60
CA TYR A 680 7.90 -18.82 22.84
C TYR A 680 8.09 -18.47 24.30
N TYR A 681 8.49 -17.24 24.59
CA TYR A 681 8.71 -16.75 25.95
C TYR A 681 7.91 -15.47 26.19
N ARG A 682 7.44 -15.29 27.42
CA ARG A 682 6.88 -14.02 27.90
C ARG A 682 7.18 -13.85 29.38
N LEU A 683 7.10 -12.62 29.85
CA LEU A 683 7.12 -12.30 31.27
C LEU A 683 5.68 -12.12 31.75
N ARG A 684 5.33 -12.75 32.87
CA ARG A 684 4.18 -12.38 33.68
C ARG A 684 4.70 -11.60 34.88
N GLN A 685 4.58 -10.29 34.81
CA GLN A 685 4.91 -9.41 35.90
C GLN A 685 3.81 -9.46 36.95
N LEU A 686 4.17 -9.57 38.24
CA LEU A 686 3.22 -9.40 39.33
C LEU A 686 3.59 -8.16 40.15
N ASP A 687 2.56 -7.47 40.62
CA ASP A 687 2.69 -6.45 41.65
C ASP A 687 2.46 -7.03 43.06
N GLN A 688 2.74 -6.24 44.09
CA GLN A 688 2.50 -6.58 45.49
C GLN A 688 0.99 -6.68 45.83
N GLY A 689 0.11 -6.17 44.96
CA GLY A 689 -1.36 -6.26 45.07
C GLY A 689 -1.97 -7.51 44.42
N GLY A 690 -1.15 -8.33 43.75
CA GLY A 690 -1.57 -9.55 43.04
C GLY A 690 -2.04 -9.34 41.59
N ALA A 691 -2.04 -8.11 41.07
CA ALA A 691 -2.32 -7.86 39.66
C ALA A 691 -1.17 -8.35 38.78
N ALA A 692 -1.52 -8.84 37.58
CA ALA A 692 -0.55 -9.38 36.64
C ALA A 692 -0.64 -8.71 35.28
N THR A 693 0.51 -8.31 34.74
CA THR A 693 0.68 -7.78 33.38
C THR A 693 1.63 -8.68 32.59
N TYR A 694 1.41 -8.79 31.29
CA TYR A 694 2.23 -9.65 30.42
C TYR A 694 3.07 -8.82 29.45
N SER A 695 4.30 -9.26 29.20
CA SER A 695 5.13 -8.71 28.12
C SER A 695 4.62 -9.16 26.74
N PRO A 696 5.11 -8.55 25.64
CA PRO A 696 5.09 -9.19 24.34
C PRO A 696 5.74 -10.58 24.38
N VAL A 697 5.32 -11.45 23.46
CA VAL A 697 5.87 -12.80 23.32
C VAL A 697 7.10 -12.76 22.41
N VAL A 698 8.21 -13.33 22.87
CA VAL A 698 9.44 -13.50 22.09
C VAL A 698 9.52 -14.93 21.58
N ALA A 699 9.58 -15.11 20.27
CA ALA A 699 9.78 -16.41 19.63
C ALA A 699 11.27 -16.70 19.45
N ILE A 700 11.74 -17.83 19.95
CA ILE A 700 13.11 -18.31 19.77
C ILE A 700 13.08 -19.56 18.91
N GLY A 701 13.72 -19.49 17.74
CA GLY A 701 13.77 -20.57 16.77
C GLY A 701 14.46 -21.85 17.29
N ALA A 702 14.26 -22.94 16.57
CA ALA A 702 14.92 -24.21 16.81
C ALA A 702 16.45 -24.10 16.79
N THR A 703 17.15 -25.01 17.49
CA THR A 703 18.58 -25.26 17.20
C THR A 703 18.67 -25.71 15.75
N ALA A 704 19.51 -25.04 14.94
CA ALA A 704 19.68 -25.40 13.54
C ALA A 704 20.14 -26.86 13.43
N VAL A 705 19.22 -27.75 13.06
CA VAL A 705 19.55 -29.07 12.54
C VAL A 705 19.69 -28.88 11.05
N ALA A 706 20.85 -29.20 10.49
CA ALA A 706 21.02 -29.20 9.05
C ALA A 706 20.05 -30.23 8.45
N GLU A 707 19.03 -29.78 7.72
CA GLU A 707 18.11 -30.68 7.03
C GLU A 707 18.70 -31.12 5.69
N ALA A 708 18.39 -32.36 5.29
CA ALA A 708 18.74 -32.88 3.98
C ALA A 708 17.85 -32.25 2.91
N ARG A 709 18.44 -31.37 2.09
CA ARG A 709 17.82 -30.65 0.98
C ARG A 709 18.09 -31.33 -0.35
N LEU A 710 17.04 -31.62 -1.10
CA LEU A 710 17.17 -32.08 -2.49
C LEU A 710 17.76 -30.96 -3.37
N LEU A 711 18.86 -31.23 -4.05
CA LEU A 711 19.42 -30.36 -5.08
C LEU A 711 18.73 -30.62 -6.43
N PRO A 712 18.77 -29.65 -7.37
CA PRO A 712 18.19 -29.83 -8.69
C PRO A 712 18.68 -31.11 -9.35
N ALA A 713 17.73 -31.93 -9.81
CA ALA A 713 18.04 -33.16 -10.51
C ALA A 713 18.47 -32.84 -11.96
N LEU A 714 19.36 -33.65 -12.54
CA LEU A 714 19.96 -33.40 -13.86
C LEU A 714 20.04 -34.68 -14.70
N PRO A 715 19.89 -34.61 -16.03
CA PRO A 715 19.47 -33.44 -16.81
C PRO A 715 17.98 -33.10 -16.60
N GLN A 716 17.60 -31.85 -16.90
CA GLN A 716 16.20 -31.41 -16.94
C GLN A 716 15.96 -30.62 -18.23
N PRO A 717 15.17 -31.15 -19.19
CA PRO A 717 14.43 -32.42 -19.12
C PRO A 717 15.33 -33.66 -19.18
N ALA A 718 14.88 -34.75 -18.55
CA ALA A 718 15.54 -36.08 -18.57
C ALA A 718 14.64 -37.07 -19.32
N HIS A 719 15.22 -37.89 -20.19
CA HIS A 719 14.49 -38.91 -20.97
C HIS A 719 14.71 -40.32 -20.42
N ASP A 720 15.96 -40.69 -20.11
CA ASP A 720 16.31 -42.06 -19.70
C ASP A 720 16.81 -42.17 -18.25
N LEU A 721 17.52 -41.15 -17.78
CA LEU A 721 18.23 -41.15 -16.51
C LEU A 721 18.14 -39.78 -15.83
N LEU A 722 17.82 -39.79 -14.55
CA LEU A 722 17.77 -38.59 -13.72
C LEU A 722 18.72 -38.72 -12.53
N HIS A 723 19.76 -37.89 -12.48
CA HIS A 723 20.66 -37.78 -11.35
C HIS A 723 20.11 -36.82 -10.31
N VAL A 724 20.05 -37.27 -9.06
CA VAL A 724 19.53 -36.51 -7.93
C VAL A 724 20.63 -36.40 -6.89
N ARG A 725 20.83 -35.21 -6.33
CA ARG A 725 21.78 -34.97 -5.23
C ARG A 725 21.05 -34.39 -4.02
N VAL A 726 21.57 -34.65 -2.84
CA VAL A 726 21.00 -34.23 -1.56
C VAL A 726 22.12 -33.56 -0.76
N ALA A 727 21.89 -32.31 -0.36
CA ALA A 727 22.80 -31.53 0.46
C ALA A 727 22.32 -31.54 1.92
N GLY A 728 23.20 -31.78 2.88
CA GLY A 728 22.85 -31.88 4.29
C GLY A 728 23.67 -32.96 4.99
N PRO A 729 23.36 -33.31 6.25
CA PRO A 729 24.06 -34.38 6.96
C PRO A 729 23.85 -35.72 6.27
N GLU A 730 24.81 -36.64 6.40
CA GLU A 730 24.79 -38.00 5.84
C GLU A 730 23.69 -38.88 6.48
N ALA A 731 22.44 -38.57 6.17
CA ALA A 731 21.26 -39.29 6.61
C ALA A 731 20.65 -40.06 5.44
N ASN A 732 20.12 -41.26 5.72
CA ASN A 732 19.36 -42.01 4.74
C ASN A 732 18.05 -41.29 4.42
N VAL A 733 17.94 -40.70 3.24
CA VAL A 733 16.72 -40.06 2.74
C VAL A 733 15.98 -40.97 1.77
N THR A 734 14.66 -40.80 1.69
CA THR A 734 13.81 -41.50 0.72
C THR A 734 13.41 -40.55 -0.39
N LEU A 735 13.83 -40.85 -1.61
CA LEU A 735 13.43 -40.16 -2.83
C LEU A 735 12.16 -40.80 -3.40
N GLN A 736 11.19 -39.98 -3.79
CA GLN A 736 9.98 -40.41 -4.51
C GLN A 736 9.86 -39.64 -5.82
N LEU A 737 9.65 -40.35 -6.91
CA LEU A 737 9.25 -39.81 -8.21
C LEU A 737 7.73 -39.90 -8.29
N LEU A 738 7.07 -38.76 -8.51
CA LEU A 738 5.62 -38.64 -8.57
C LEU A 738 5.18 -38.28 -10.00
N ASP A 739 4.01 -38.75 -10.42
CA ASP A 739 3.37 -38.28 -11.66
C ASP A 739 2.61 -36.96 -11.45
N GLY A 740 2.03 -36.40 -12.52
CA GLY A 740 1.26 -35.16 -12.48
C GLY A 740 -0.03 -35.21 -11.64
N LEU A 741 -0.41 -36.38 -11.12
CA LEU A 741 -1.54 -36.59 -10.21
C LEU A 741 -1.08 -36.89 -8.77
N GLY A 742 0.24 -36.81 -8.49
CA GLY A 742 0.82 -37.06 -7.18
C GLY A 742 0.99 -38.54 -6.83
N ARG A 743 0.85 -39.47 -7.78
CA ARG A 743 1.04 -40.92 -7.54
C ARG A 743 2.51 -41.28 -7.60
N VAL A 744 2.97 -42.14 -6.68
CA VAL A 744 4.36 -42.61 -6.65
C VAL A 744 4.64 -43.53 -7.83
N VAL A 745 5.46 -43.05 -8.77
CA VAL A 745 5.98 -43.80 -9.92
C VAL A 745 7.20 -44.62 -9.53
N ARG A 746 8.05 -44.10 -8.65
CA ARG A 746 9.24 -44.80 -8.15
C ARG A 746 9.67 -44.28 -6.78
N GLN A 747 10.26 -45.14 -5.96
CA GLN A 747 10.82 -44.78 -4.65
C GLN A 747 12.19 -45.44 -4.45
N GLN A 748 13.16 -44.69 -3.91
CA GLN A 748 14.52 -45.16 -3.68
C GLN A 748 15.14 -44.48 -2.45
N ARG A 749 15.94 -45.20 -1.66
CA ARG A 749 16.72 -44.60 -0.57
C ARG A 749 18.12 -44.20 -1.04
N CYS A 750 18.63 -43.07 -0.58
CA CYS A 750 20.01 -42.63 -0.81
C CYS A 750 20.54 -41.77 0.35
N GLN A 751 21.83 -41.45 0.35
CA GLN A 751 22.45 -40.60 1.38
C GLN A 751 22.80 -39.21 0.83
N GLN A 752 23.49 -39.14 -0.31
CA GLN A 752 23.87 -37.86 -0.94
C GLN A 752 23.59 -37.80 -2.44
N GLN A 753 23.50 -38.93 -3.13
CA GLN A 753 23.18 -38.97 -4.55
C GLN A 753 22.48 -40.27 -4.96
N ALA A 754 21.65 -40.20 -6.00
CA ALA A 754 21.00 -41.35 -6.64
C ALA A 754 20.85 -41.11 -8.14
N ALA A 755 20.73 -42.19 -8.91
CA ALA A 755 20.32 -42.15 -10.30
C ALA A 755 19.00 -42.91 -10.46
N LEU A 756 17.97 -42.21 -10.92
CA LEU A 756 16.65 -42.76 -11.19
C LEU A 756 16.54 -43.00 -12.69
N ALA A 757 16.64 -44.26 -13.12
CA ALA A 757 16.41 -44.65 -14.51
C ALA A 757 14.90 -44.81 -14.78
N HIS A 758 14.43 -44.47 -15.97
CA HIS A 758 13.12 -44.89 -16.44
C HIS A 758 13.31 -45.85 -17.61
N HIS A 759 13.00 -47.14 -17.40
CA HIS A 759 12.88 -48.07 -18.52
C HIS A 759 11.40 -48.09 -18.93
N PRO A 760 11.04 -47.71 -20.16
CA PRO A 760 9.71 -48.02 -20.67
C PRO A 760 9.56 -49.55 -20.65
N ALA A 761 8.42 -50.03 -20.15
CA ALA A 761 8.07 -51.44 -20.30
C ALA A 761 8.17 -51.78 -21.80
N GLN A 762 8.92 -52.83 -22.14
CA GLN A 762 8.96 -53.33 -23.51
C GLN A 762 7.54 -53.75 -23.94
N PRO A 763 7.18 -53.52 -25.22
CA PRO A 763 5.81 -53.62 -25.71
C PRO A 763 5.18 -55.01 -25.54
#